data_AF-A0AAW1T3Q3-F1
#
_entry.id   AF-A0AAW1T3Q3-F1
#
_cell.length_a   1.000
_cell.length_b   1.000
_cell.length_c   1.000
_cell.angle_alpha   90.00
_cell.angle_beta   90.00
_cell.angle_gamma   90.00
#
_symmetry.space_group_name_H-M   'P 1'
#
loop_
_entity.id
_entity.type
_entity.pdbx_description
1 polymer ?
#
loop_
_entity_poly.entity_id
_entity_poly.type
_entity_poly.pdbx_seq_one_letter_code
_entity_poly.pdbx_strand_id
1 'polypeptide(L)'
;MRSVLSLASILVVLLAVAALNNFWPEWVVKLFVPPLKAPNDHGRTIIFHNAQVWTGDAQAPSAQAFAANANGILQKIGSNSDILSLASTKHQIIDLQGQHVVPGFVDAHLHLMMGAQTLESLDLNSVRSREELTRVVAAAVADKRPGEWIKGYGWQRSLLGGQLPSKQWLDAVTPDNPVFLTSMDMHLGLANSKALGMAGVGPSTQDPPGGAIHRDLSGQPTGILAEWAQSLIVDLIPEPDVSARQQLLHKASEYLLSRGVTTVHDMGRAPLDGPASWSDLRDVYIPAAERGLLPFRVFAFLPLAERKELRKFIDDHGWRDPSGRVFWGGLKDFSDGSLGASTALMHQPYMQDSSTCGMAVHDFAKLEQMVMEGNELGMQVAIHAIGDRAVDELLAIHDKLPAPSSPLGLPHRIEHAQHLSGSNATQLLSRLGLHAITNPQHLMTDSGIMLEQLGAERSGHGRSFAYSSMLQAGVKMAFGSDWPVVPVNPLMAAYVAANRHSPQPSGAAFTPSETISVADALTAQTSAGARAASIDDMIGSLRPGKHADFVVLHGNLNEADFQQGTAEHYHLKPLEAHDAEREEEQLLEPTSPEATDTQAPEEHSPGDIVMMTETVKLARTEAEARMKGIFQMIDDAMHDGQSYLEQVQQKFLAELQGLKDNIAGKLQADFGEWLEISRETLDMQSRIEQTQEAVQFLAGRVSIS
;
A
#
# COMPACT_ATOMS: atom_id res chain seq x y z
N MET A 1 -55.79 -5.23 11.75
CA MET A 1 -55.08 -6.27 10.96
C MET A 1 -54.95 -5.99 9.46
N ARG A 2 -55.64 -4.99 8.87
CA ARG A 2 -55.39 -4.57 7.47
C ARG A 2 -54.09 -3.75 7.28
N SER A 3 -53.50 -3.21 8.35
CA SER A 3 -52.30 -2.36 8.28
C SER A 3 -50.97 -3.14 8.32
N VAL A 4 -50.97 -4.40 8.77
CA VAL A 4 -49.75 -5.24 8.88
C VAL A 4 -49.39 -5.88 7.53
N LEU A 5 -50.38 -6.10 6.67
CA LEU A 5 -50.18 -6.70 5.35
C LEU A 5 -49.67 -5.70 4.29
N SER A 6 -49.94 -4.39 4.43
CA SER A 6 -49.34 -3.39 3.52
C SER A 6 -47.83 -3.21 3.75
N LEU A 7 -47.36 -3.41 4.99
CA LEU A 7 -45.94 -3.33 5.34
C LEU A 7 -45.15 -4.51 4.77
N ALA A 8 -45.72 -5.71 4.70
CA ALA A 8 -45.04 -6.88 4.13
C ALA A 8 -44.85 -6.76 2.62
N SER A 9 -45.84 -6.23 1.89
CA SER A 9 -45.74 -6.00 0.44
C SER A 9 -44.78 -4.86 0.12
N ILE A 10 -44.78 -3.78 0.91
CA ILE A 10 -43.79 -2.70 0.80
C ILE A 10 -42.39 -3.22 1.13
N LEU A 11 -42.25 -4.11 2.13
CA LEU A 11 -40.98 -4.73 2.48
C LEU A 11 -40.45 -5.61 1.35
N VAL A 12 -41.31 -6.39 0.67
CA VAL A 12 -40.89 -7.23 -0.48
C VAL A 12 -40.47 -6.38 -1.69
N VAL A 13 -41.18 -5.27 -1.96
CA VAL A 13 -40.80 -4.33 -3.03
C VAL A 13 -39.51 -3.59 -2.67
N LEU A 14 -39.33 -3.17 -1.41
CA LEU A 14 -38.09 -2.58 -0.93
C LEU A 14 -36.92 -3.58 -0.94
N LEU A 15 -37.16 -4.85 -0.65
CA LEU A 15 -36.15 -5.93 -0.72
C LEU A 15 -35.75 -6.22 -2.18
N ALA A 16 -36.70 -6.16 -3.12
CA ALA A 16 -36.42 -6.30 -4.54
C ALA A 16 -35.66 -5.09 -5.13
N VAL A 17 -36.01 -3.87 -4.71
CA VAL A 17 -35.30 -2.63 -5.08
C VAL A 17 -33.91 -2.57 -4.43
N ALA A 18 -33.75 -3.04 -3.18
CA ALA A 18 -32.47 -3.09 -2.48
C ALA A 18 -31.53 -4.17 -3.04
N ALA A 19 -32.06 -5.31 -3.51
CA ALA A 19 -31.31 -6.34 -4.21
C ALA A 19 -30.73 -5.87 -5.56
N LEU A 20 -31.36 -4.86 -6.19
CA LEU A 20 -30.90 -4.26 -7.44
C LEU A 20 -29.94 -3.07 -7.23
N ASN A 21 -29.91 -2.47 -6.04
CA ASN A 21 -29.13 -1.25 -5.74
C ASN A 21 -27.96 -1.44 -4.73
N ASN A 22 -27.57 -2.68 -4.40
CA ASN A 22 -26.42 -2.98 -3.52
C ASN A 22 -26.43 -2.27 -2.14
N PHE A 23 -27.61 -2.04 -1.55
CA PHE A 23 -27.72 -1.56 -0.16
C PHE A 23 -28.18 -2.69 0.76
N TRP A 24 -27.24 -3.35 1.43
CA TRP A 24 -27.55 -4.26 2.55
C TRP A 24 -26.83 -3.80 3.82
N PRO A 25 -27.49 -3.81 5.00
CA PRO A 25 -26.81 -3.84 6.30
C PRO A 25 -26.08 -5.19 6.45
N GLU A 26 -24.79 -5.16 6.82
CA GLU A 26 -23.89 -6.33 6.87
C GLU A 26 -24.48 -7.59 7.52
N TRP A 27 -25.29 -7.43 8.57
CA TRP A 27 -25.81 -8.56 9.35
C TRP A 27 -26.85 -9.39 8.58
N VAL A 28 -27.53 -8.83 7.58
CA VAL A 28 -28.53 -9.55 6.75
C VAL A 28 -27.82 -10.35 5.65
N VAL A 29 -26.71 -9.85 5.10
CA VAL A 29 -25.88 -10.59 4.12
C VAL A 29 -25.27 -11.83 4.77
N LYS A 30 -24.79 -11.70 6.02
CA LYS A 30 -24.20 -12.78 6.81
C LYS A 30 -25.18 -13.91 7.17
N LEU A 31 -26.50 -13.68 7.06
CA LEU A 31 -27.54 -14.69 7.36
C LEU A 31 -27.92 -15.56 6.15
N PHE A 32 -27.71 -15.09 4.91
CA PHE A 32 -28.20 -15.76 3.70
C PHE A 32 -27.11 -16.05 2.65
N VAL A 33 -25.95 -15.41 2.76
CA VAL A 33 -24.74 -15.80 2.03
C VAL A 33 -23.90 -16.62 3.01
N PRO A 34 -23.93 -17.97 2.97
CA PRO A 34 -22.86 -18.72 3.62
C PRO A 34 -21.55 -18.12 3.07
N PRO A 35 -20.51 -17.92 3.90
CA PRO A 35 -19.25 -17.40 3.40
C PRO A 35 -18.93 -18.20 2.14
N LEU A 36 -18.71 -17.51 1.02
CA LEU A 36 -18.11 -18.13 -0.15
C LEU A 36 -16.84 -18.74 0.41
N LYS A 37 -16.89 -20.03 0.72
CA LYS A 37 -15.69 -20.81 0.90
C LYS A 37 -14.95 -20.55 -0.39
N ALA A 38 -13.77 -19.94 -0.26
CA ALA A 38 -12.78 -20.01 -1.32
C ALA A 38 -12.84 -21.43 -1.87
N PRO A 39 -12.88 -21.61 -3.21
CA PRO A 39 -12.90 -22.94 -3.78
C PRO A 39 -11.92 -23.80 -3.00
N ASN A 40 -12.41 -24.92 -2.48
CA ASN A 40 -11.62 -25.86 -1.70
C ASN A 40 -10.45 -26.31 -2.60
N ASP A 41 -9.34 -25.58 -2.60
CA ASP A 41 -8.06 -26.06 -3.08
C ASP A 41 -7.49 -26.97 -1.99
N HIS A 42 -8.19 -28.08 -1.77
CA HIS A 42 -7.70 -29.18 -0.98
C HIS A 42 -6.62 -29.89 -1.80
N GLY A 43 -5.39 -29.38 -1.79
CA GLY A 43 -4.23 -30.26 -1.93
C GLY A 43 -2.97 -29.75 -2.61
N ARG A 44 -2.93 -28.58 -3.26
CA ARG A 44 -1.70 -28.17 -3.96
C ARG A 44 -0.72 -27.47 -3.02
N THR A 45 0.16 -28.25 -2.41
CA THR A 45 1.41 -27.73 -1.85
C THR A 45 2.36 -27.42 -2.99
N ILE A 46 2.99 -26.25 -2.95
CA ILE A 46 4.06 -25.84 -3.84
C ILE A 46 5.39 -26.06 -3.12
N ILE A 47 6.31 -26.77 -3.79
CA ILE A 47 7.66 -27.05 -3.30
C ILE A 47 8.64 -26.19 -4.10
N PHE A 48 9.46 -25.42 -3.39
CA PHE A 48 10.56 -24.65 -3.95
C PHE A 48 11.87 -25.32 -3.51
N HIS A 49 12.76 -25.64 -4.45
CA HIS A 49 14.02 -26.33 -4.14
C HIS A 49 15.20 -25.77 -4.92
N ASN A 50 16.40 -26.27 -4.61
CA ASN A 50 17.65 -25.87 -5.22
C ASN A 50 17.89 -24.35 -5.06
N ALA A 51 17.84 -23.86 -3.82
CA ALA A 51 18.05 -22.45 -3.49
C ALA A 51 19.13 -22.25 -2.43
N GLN A 52 19.62 -21.02 -2.33
CA GLN A 52 20.39 -20.52 -1.19
C GLN A 52 19.47 -19.66 -0.32
N VAL A 53 18.77 -20.29 0.62
CA VAL A 53 17.77 -19.60 1.43
C VAL A 53 18.42 -18.99 2.66
N TRP A 54 18.37 -17.67 2.82
CA TRP A 54 18.54 -17.00 4.11
C TRP A 54 17.17 -16.90 4.77
N THR A 55 16.99 -17.56 5.90
CA THR A 55 15.64 -17.72 6.49
C THR A 55 15.19 -16.53 7.33
N GLY A 56 16.11 -15.65 7.73
CA GLY A 56 15.85 -14.63 8.75
C GLY A 56 15.61 -15.19 10.16
N ASP A 57 15.92 -16.47 10.39
CA ASP A 57 15.82 -17.15 11.68
C ASP A 57 17.21 -17.48 12.23
N ALA A 58 17.58 -16.89 13.37
CA ALA A 58 18.85 -17.16 14.05
C ALA A 58 19.06 -18.65 14.45
N GLN A 59 17.99 -19.42 14.67
CA GLN A 59 18.06 -20.84 15.03
C GLN A 59 18.23 -21.76 13.82
N ALA A 60 17.84 -21.30 12.63
CA ALA A 60 17.91 -22.05 11.39
C ALA A 60 18.27 -21.10 10.23
N PRO A 61 19.46 -20.46 10.24
CA PRO A 61 19.75 -19.29 9.41
C PRO A 61 19.79 -19.55 7.91
N SER A 62 19.97 -20.81 7.51
CA SER A 62 20.01 -21.21 6.10
C SER A 62 19.20 -22.47 5.80
N ALA A 63 18.72 -22.56 4.55
CA ALA A 63 18.05 -23.73 4.01
C ALA A 63 18.29 -23.85 2.50
N GLN A 64 17.83 -24.95 1.90
CA GLN A 64 17.96 -25.22 0.46
C GLN A 64 16.62 -25.34 -0.26
N ALA A 65 15.55 -25.66 0.48
CA ALA A 65 14.21 -25.87 -0.05
C ALA A 65 13.14 -25.56 1.01
N PHE A 66 11.92 -25.28 0.54
CA PHE A 66 10.75 -25.08 1.40
C PHE A 66 9.44 -25.45 0.67
N ALA A 67 8.38 -25.69 1.43
CA ALA A 67 7.07 -26.03 0.92
C ALA A 67 6.00 -25.10 1.52
N ALA A 68 5.11 -24.59 0.68
CA ALA A 68 3.97 -23.75 1.08
C ALA A 68 2.65 -24.35 0.59
N ASN A 69 1.60 -24.24 1.39
CA ASN A 69 0.26 -24.67 0.96
C ASN A 69 -0.41 -23.63 0.03
N ALA A 70 -1.57 -23.96 -0.52
CA ALA A 70 -2.34 -23.07 -1.40
C ALA A 70 -2.73 -21.72 -0.76
N ASN A 71 -2.78 -21.64 0.58
CA ASN A 71 -3.03 -20.38 1.30
C ASN A 71 -1.75 -19.56 1.52
N GLY A 72 -0.62 -19.98 0.96
CA GLY A 72 0.67 -19.31 1.10
C GLY A 72 1.26 -19.45 2.50
N ILE A 73 0.98 -20.53 3.25
CA ILE A 73 1.58 -20.79 4.57
C ILE A 73 2.69 -21.82 4.43
N LEU A 74 3.89 -21.48 4.91
CA LEU A 74 5.05 -22.36 4.97
C LEU A 74 4.74 -23.58 5.85
N GLN A 75 4.88 -24.77 5.29
CA GLN A 75 4.67 -26.05 5.97
C GLN A 75 5.98 -26.64 6.47
N LYS A 76 7.04 -26.55 5.67
CA LYS A 76 8.36 -27.11 5.99
C LYS A 76 9.46 -26.34 5.24
N ILE A 77 10.64 -26.31 5.83
CA ILE A 77 11.87 -25.70 5.28
C ILE A 77 13.07 -26.54 5.73
N GLY A 78 14.07 -26.72 4.87
CA GLY A 78 15.22 -27.58 5.17
C GLY A 78 16.12 -27.88 3.97
N SER A 79 16.75 -29.05 3.97
CA SER A 79 17.58 -29.51 2.85
C SER A 79 16.74 -29.87 1.62
N ASN A 80 17.36 -29.87 0.44
CA ASN A 80 16.69 -30.32 -0.80
C ASN A 80 16.08 -31.72 -0.63
N SER A 81 16.84 -32.66 -0.06
CA SER A 81 16.41 -34.04 0.17
C SER A 81 15.18 -34.12 1.09
N ASP A 82 15.19 -33.38 2.21
CA ASP A 82 14.12 -33.43 3.21
C ASP A 82 12.79 -32.85 2.73
N ILE A 83 12.84 -31.90 1.80
CA ILE A 83 11.65 -31.26 1.23
C ILE A 83 11.17 -32.01 -0.02
N LEU A 84 12.07 -32.42 -0.91
CA LEU A 84 11.73 -33.20 -2.10
C LEU A 84 11.19 -34.59 -1.75
N SER A 85 11.54 -35.16 -0.59
CA SER A 85 10.91 -36.39 -0.10
C SER A 85 9.41 -36.25 0.21
N LEU A 86 8.89 -35.01 0.32
CA LEU A 86 7.45 -34.75 0.41
C LEU A 86 6.76 -34.73 -0.97
N ALA A 87 7.53 -34.68 -2.06
CA ALA A 87 6.99 -34.55 -3.41
C ALA A 87 6.04 -35.71 -3.74
N SER A 88 4.97 -35.37 -4.43
CA SER A 88 3.99 -36.30 -4.96
C SER A 88 3.41 -35.69 -6.23
N THR A 89 2.68 -36.46 -7.04
CA THR A 89 2.03 -35.97 -8.27
C THR A 89 1.00 -34.85 -8.03
N LYS A 90 0.64 -34.58 -6.77
CA LYS A 90 -0.27 -33.48 -6.39
C LYS A 90 0.46 -32.17 -6.09
N HIS A 91 1.79 -32.17 -6.07
CA HIS A 91 2.58 -30.99 -5.73
C HIS A 91 3.09 -30.29 -6.99
N GLN A 92 3.05 -28.96 -6.99
CA GLN A 92 3.82 -28.18 -7.96
C GLN A 92 5.25 -28.07 -7.43
N ILE A 93 6.23 -28.39 -8.26
CA ILE A 93 7.65 -28.34 -7.89
C ILE A 93 8.32 -27.26 -8.73
N ILE A 94 9.05 -26.37 -8.07
CA ILE A 94 9.72 -25.22 -8.68
C ILE A 94 11.21 -25.29 -8.32
N ASP A 95 12.05 -25.46 -9.33
CA ASP A 95 13.50 -25.37 -9.20
C ASP A 95 13.94 -23.90 -9.24
N LEU A 96 14.59 -23.44 -8.17
CA LEU A 96 15.09 -22.07 -8.05
C LEU A 96 16.52 -21.88 -8.58
N GLN A 97 17.10 -22.90 -9.21
CA GLN A 97 18.34 -22.85 -9.99
C GLN A 97 19.55 -22.28 -9.22
N GLY A 98 19.65 -22.58 -7.93
CA GLY A 98 20.70 -22.13 -7.02
C GLY A 98 20.59 -20.66 -6.58
N GLN A 99 19.50 -19.96 -6.94
CA GLN A 99 19.30 -18.54 -6.64
C GLN A 99 19.11 -18.29 -5.14
N HIS A 100 19.36 -17.04 -4.71
CA HIS A 100 19.19 -16.64 -3.33
C HIS A 100 17.73 -16.38 -3.01
N VAL A 101 17.30 -16.81 -1.83
CA VAL A 101 15.97 -16.53 -1.31
C VAL A 101 16.09 -15.83 0.03
N VAL A 102 15.37 -14.72 0.19
CA VAL A 102 15.23 -13.99 1.46
C VAL A 102 13.74 -13.84 1.80
N PRO A 103 13.36 -13.60 3.07
CA PRO A 103 11.99 -13.22 3.40
C PRO A 103 11.57 -11.96 2.62
N GLY A 104 10.28 -11.85 2.34
CA GLY A 104 9.67 -10.67 1.76
C GLY A 104 10.08 -9.41 2.51
N PHE A 105 10.51 -8.38 1.79
CA PHE A 105 10.94 -7.14 2.44
C PHE A 105 9.74 -6.42 3.06
N VAL A 106 10.01 -5.80 4.21
CA VAL A 106 9.10 -4.96 4.97
C VAL A 106 9.63 -3.54 4.93
N ASP A 107 8.91 -2.65 4.27
CA ASP A 107 9.21 -1.22 4.32
C ASP A 107 8.53 -0.62 5.56
N ALA A 108 9.31 -0.41 6.63
CA ALA A 108 8.75 -0.06 7.94
C ALA A 108 8.36 1.42 8.07
N HIS A 109 8.59 2.24 7.04
CA HIS A 109 8.17 3.63 6.98
C HIS A 109 8.10 4.11 5.53
N LEU A 110 6.89 4.40 5.04
CA LEU A 110 6.66 5.13 3.79
C LEU A 110 5.33 5.88 3.84
N HIS A 111 5.06 6.68 2.81
CA HIS A 111 3.79 7.37 2.60
C HIS A 111 3.11 6.82 1.34
N LEU A 112 2.28 5.78 1.47
CA LEU A 112 1.88 4.91 0.34
C LEU A 112 1.14 5.67 -0.75
N MET A 113 0.06 6.36 -0.39
CA MET A 113 -0.75 7.10 -1.37
C MET A 113 -0.02 8.32 -1.91
N MET A 114 0.82 8.99 -1.09
CA MET A 114 1.65 10.11 -1.56
C MET A 114 2.67 9.62 -2.58
N GLY A 115 3.38 8.53 -2.28
CA GLY A 115 4.31 7.87 -3.19
C GLY A 115 3.61 7.46 -4.49
N ALA A 116 2.44 6.84 -4.40
CA ALA A 116 1.65 6.47 -5.57
C ALA A 116 1.31 7.68 -6.46
N GLN A 117 0.94 8.82 -5.88
CA GLN A 117 0.68 10.06 -6.62
C GLN A 117 1.93 10.61 -7.33
N THR A 118 3.14 10.36 -6.79
CA THR A 118 4.38 10.78 -7.47
C THR A 118 4.63 10.00 -8.75
N LEU A 119 4.11 8.78 -8.89
CA LEU A 119 4.21 7.99 -10.13
C LEU A 119 3.48 8.63 -11.32
N GLU A 120 2.57 9.58 -11.06
CA GLU A 120 1.85 10.35 -12.08
C GLU A 120 2.28 11.82 -12.14
N SER A 121 3.20 12.24 -11.27
CA SER A 121 3.70 13.61 -11.21
C SER A 121 4.95 13.76 -12.09
N LEU A 122 5.36 15.01 -12.37
CA LEU A 122 6.63 15.25 -13.04
C LEU A 122 7.78 14.79 -12.13
N ASP A 123 8.63 13.91 -12.65
CA ASP A 123 9.86 13.51 -11.97
C ASP A 123 10.93 14.59 -12.10
N LEU A 124 11.30 15.19 -10.97
CA LEU A 124 12.31 16.23 -10.86
C LEU A 124 13.60 15.72 -10.19
N ASN A 125 13.68 14.44 -9.83
CA ASN A 125 14.86 13.85 -9.16
C ASN A 125 16.13 13.94 -10.02
N SER A 126 15.97 13.99 -11.35
CA SER A 126 17.05 14.09 -12.31
C SER A 126 17.35 15.52 -12.78
N VAL A 127 16.62 16.53 -12.31
CA VAL A 127 16.81 17.93 -12.70
C VAL A 127 18.06 18.51 -12.01
N ARG A 128 18.92 19.19 -12.78
CA ARG A 128 20.22 19.72 -12.35
C ARG A 128 20.42 21.22 -12.61
N SER A 129 19.40 21.92 -13.14
CA SER A 129 19.50 23.37 -13.33
C SER A 129 18.14 24.06 -13.39
N ARG A 130 18.16 25.38 -13.24
CA ARG A 130 16.99 26.24 -13.48
C ARG A 130 16.42 26.04 -14.88
N GLU A 131 17.28 26.00 -15.90
CA GLU A 131 16.88 25.88 -17.31
C GLU A 131 16.21 24.54 -17.56
N GLU A 132 16.72 23.47 -16.94
CA GLU A 132 16.13 22.15 -17.03
C GLU A 132 14.79 22.06 -16.30
N LEU A 133 14.70 22.60 -15.07
CA LEU A 133 13.44 22.66 -14.33
C LEU A 133 12.36 23.39 -15.15
N THR A 134 12.71 24.56 -15.69
CA THR A 134 11.80 25.38 -16.50
C THR A 134 11.36 24.62 -17.76
N ARG A 135 12.26 23.87 -18.40
CA ARG A 135 11.98 23.09 -19.61
C ARG A 135 11.02 21.92 -19.33
N VAL A 136 11.26 21.17 -18.26
CA VAL A 136 10.41 20.04 -17.85
C VAL A 136 9.00 20.53 -17.53
N VAL A 137 8.87 21.64 -16.80
CA VAL A 137 7.58 22.26 -16.49
C VAL A 137 6.90 22.78 -17.75
N ALA A 138 7.62 23.46 -18.65
CA ALA A 138 7.05 23.96 -19.90
C ALA A 138 6.52 22.82 -20.79
N ALA A 139 7.25 21.70 -20.87
CA ALA A 139 6.80 20.52 -21.59
C ALA A 139 5.51 19.93 -20.99
N ALA A 140 5.40 19.91 -19.66
CA ALA A 140 4.20 19.41 -18.98
C ALA A 140 2.96 20.27 -19.20
N VAL A 141 3.13 21.58 -19.40
CA VAL A 141 2.02 22.51 -19.68
C VAL A 141 1.45 22.32 -21.09
N ALA A 142 2.26 21.86 -22.05
CA ALA A 142 1.86 21.77 -23.46
C ALA A 142 0.60 20.91 -23.69
N ASP A 143 0.40 19.88 -22.86
CA ASP A 143 -0.74 18.95 -22.95
C ASP A 143 -1.85 19.24 -21.93
N LYS A 144 -1.87 20.44 -21.32
CA LYS A 144 -2.81 20.81 -20.24
C LYS A 144 -3.69 21.98 -20.63
N ARG A 145 -4.94 21.94 -20.17
CA ARG A 145 -5.90 23.04 -20.30
C ARG A 145 -5.58 24.13 -19.27
N PRO A 146 -5.90 25.40 -19.55
CA PRO A 146 -5.82 26.49 -18.56
C PRO A 146 -6.50 26.10 -17.24
N GLY A 147 -5.83 26.38 -16.12
CA GLY A 147 -6.30 26.05 -14.77
C GLY A 147 -6.04 24.62 -14.29
N GLU A 148 -5.63 23.69 -15.16
CA GLU A 148 -5.22 22.35 -14.72
C GLU A 148 -3.89 22.44 -13.95
N TRP A 149 -3.80 21.71 -12.84
CA TRP A 149 -2.62 21.71 -11.97
C TRP A 149 -1.44 20.98 -12.61
N ILE A 150 -0.27 21.61 -12.52
CA ILE A 150 1.01 20.98 -12.79
C ILE A 150 1.64 20.62 -11.45
N LYS A 151 1.85 19.32 -11.23
CA LYS A 151 2.47 18.78 -10.02
C LYS A 151 3.79 18.13 -10.39
N GLY A 152 4.81 18.37 -9.58
CA GLY A 152 6.11 17.74 -9.74
C GLY A 152 6.75 17.45 -8.40
N TYR A 153 7.68 16.51 -8.40
CA TYR A 153 8.26 15.96 -7.18
C TYR A 153 9.75 15.71 -7.37
N GLY A 154 10.57 16.02 -6.36
CA GLY A 154 11.95 15.54 -6.30
C GLY A 154 13.03 16.58 -6.61
N TRP A 155 12.70 17.88 -6.68
CA TRP A 155 13.74 18.89 -6.92
C TRP A 155 14.63 19.04 -5.68
N GLN A 156 15.92 19.37 -5.91
CA GLN A 156 16.91 19.46 -4.84
C GLN A 156 17.70 20.77 -4.95
N ARG A 157 17.78 21.53 -3.86
CA ARG A 157 18.52 22.79 -3.79
C ARG A 157 19.99 22.62 -4.18
N SER A 158 20.64 21.57 -3.69
CA SER A 158 22.05 21.25 -3.98
C SER A 158 22.29 21.06 -5.48
N LEU A 159 21.37 20.39 -6.17
CA LEU A 159 21.45 20.12 -7.61
C LEU A 159 21.07 21.33 -8.46
N LEU A 160 20.35 22.31 -7.91
CA LEU A 160 20.01 23.57 -8.59
C LEU A 160 21.07 24.67 -8.38
N GLY A 161 22.31 24.30 -8.01
CA GLY A 161 23.41 25.24 -7.79
C GLY A 161 23.39 25.90 -6.41
N GLY A 162 22.70 25.30 -5.43
CA GLY A 162 22.68 25.77 -4.04
C GLY A 162 21.73 26.94 -3.76
N GLN A 163 21.06 27.49 -4.78
CA GLN A 163 20.04 28.53 -4.63
C GLN A 163 18.64 27.91 -4.51
N LEU A 164 17.79 28.48 -3.64
CA LEU A 164 16.37 28.14 -3.63
C LEU A 164 15.71 28.59 -4.95
N PRO A 165 14.88 27.74 -5.60
CA PRO A 165 14.14 28.17 -6.77
C PRO A 165 13.09 29.22 -6.39
N SER A 166 12.55 29.92 -7.40
CA SER A 166 11.58 30.99 -7.20
C SER A 166 10.46 30.90 -8.23
N LYS A 167 9.27 31.36 -7.88
CA LYS A 167 8.09 31.43 -8.75
C LYS A 167 8.38 32.08 -10.11
N GLN A 168 9.30 33.06 -10.12
CA GLN A 168 9.74 33.74 -11.34
C GLN A 168 10.39 32.81 -12.38
N TRP A 169 10.87 31.63 -11.98
CA TRP A 169 11.39 30.63 -12.90
C TRP A 169 10.25 29.93 -13.65
N LEU A 170 9.05 29.88 -13.07
CA LEU A 170 7.90 29.14 -13.58
C LEU A 170 6.89 30.06 -14.28
N ASP A 171 6.71 31.29 -13.79
CA ASP A 171 5.61 32.19 -14.21
C ASP A 171 5.55 32.41 -15.73
N ALA A 172 6.70 32.56 -16.40
CA ALA A 172 6.74 32.80 -17.84
C ALA A 172 6.29 31.59 -18.69
N VAL A 173 6.44 30.37 -18.16
CA VAL A 173 6.08 29.12 -18.86
C VAL A 173 4.74 28.54 -18.38
N THR A 174 4.14 29.12 -17.34
CA THR A 174 2.89 28.64 -16.71
C THR A 174 1.87 29.76 -16.48
N PRO A 175 1.60 30.65 -17.47
CA PRO A 175 0.77 31.85 -17.24
C PRO A 175 -0.65 31.52 -16.80
N ASP A 176 -1.20 30.39 -17.26
CA ASP A 176 -2.59 30.02 -17.07
C ASP A 176 -2.80 28.83 -16.14
N ASN A 177 -1.72 28.15 -15.72
CA ASN A 177 -1.78 26.91 -14.95
C ASN A 177 -1.17 27.10 -13.56
N PRO A 178 -1.86 26.70 -12.48
CA PRO A 178 -1.24 26.64 -11.17
C PRO A 178 -0.19 25.53 -11.13
N VAL A 179 0.96 25.82 -10.51
CA VAL A 179 2.08 24.88 -10.37
C VAL A 179 2.43 24.73 -8.90
N PHE A 180 2.63 23.49 -8.47
CA PHE A 180 3.22 23.17 -7.18
C PHE A 180 4.24 22.05 -7.35
N LEU A 181 5.51 22.34 -7.05
CA LEU A 181 6.62 21.39 -7.15
C LEU A 181 7.19 21.12 -5.75
N THR A 182 7.12 19.89 -5.29
CA THR A 182 7.62 19.48 -3.97
C THR A 182 9.09 19.08 -4.05
N SER A 183 9.89 19.49 -3.06
CA SER A 183 11.29 19.09 -2.93
C SER A 183 11.40 17.58 -2.70
N MET A 184 12.59 17.03 -2.95
CA MET A 184 12.86 15.61 -2.71
C MET A 184 12.67 15.20 -1.25
N ASP A 185 12.96 16.06 -0.29
CA ASP A 185 12.72 15.77 1.13
C ASP A 185 11.30 16.12 1.59
N MET A 186 10.42 16.59 0.71
CA MET A 186 9.03 16.99 1.01
C MET A 186 8.83 18.16 1.98
N HIS A 187 9.91 18.74 2.52
CA HIS A 187 9.84 19.83 3.49
C HIS A 187 9.71 21.22 2.83
N LEU A 188 9.90 21.32 1.51
CA LEU A 188 9.74 22.55 0.74
C LEU A 188 8.81 22.36 -0.47
N GLY A 189 7.88 23.29 -0.66
CA GLY A 189 7.06 23.42 -1.86
C GLY A 189 7.42 24.68 -2.66
N LEU A 190 7.48 24.57 -3.99
CA LEU A 190 7.61 25.70 -4.91
C LEU A 190 6.28 25.93 -5.65
N ALA A 191 5.60 27.02 -5.30
CA ALA A 191 4.38 27.48 -5.95
C ALA A 191 4.66 28.63 -6.93
N ASN A 192 4.02 28.61 -8.10
CA ASN A 192 4.06 29.75 -9.02
C ASN A 192 3.12 30.89 -8.58
N SER A 193 3.17 32.04 -9.25
CA SER A 193 2.35 33.20 -8.90
C SER A 193 0.84 32.93 -9.03
N LYS A 194 0.42 32.07 -9.97
CA LYS A 194 -0.98 31.64 -10.14
C LYS A 194 -1.48 30.89 -8.90
N ALA A 195 -0.74 29.88 -8.44
CA ALA A 195 -1.08 29.09 -7.26
C ALA A 195 -1.09 29.95 -5.98
N LEU A 196 -0.08 30.81 -5.78
CA LEU A 196 -0.06 31.76 -4.66
C LEU A 196 -1.26 32.71 -4.68
N GLY A 197 -1.64 33.21 -5.87
CA GLY A 197 -2.78 34.09 -6.04
C GLY A 197 -4.12 33.40 -5.72
N MET A 198 -4.27 32.13 -6.11
CA MET A 198 -5.44 31.32 -5.75
C MET A 198 -5.56 31.11 -4.24
N ALA A 199 -4.42 30.97 -3.54
CA ALA A 199 -4.37 30.86 -2.08
C ALA A 199 -4.46 32.19 -1.33
N GLY A 200 -4.48 33.33 -2.04
CA GLY A 200 -4.43 34.65 -1.40
C GLY A 200 -3.11 34.90 -0.65
N VAL A 201 -2.02 34.22 -1.01
CA VAL A 201 -0.71 34.39 -0.39
C VAL A 201 0.00 35.60 -1.00
N GLY A 202 0.23 36.61 -0.16
CA GLY A 202 0.90 37.86 -0.51
C GLY A 202 1.85 38.34 0.59
N PRO A 203 2.40 39.58 0.45
CA PRO A 203 3.42 40.11 1.37
C PRO A 203 2.98 40.16 2.84
N SER A 204 1.72 40.44 3.09
CA SER A 204 1.13 40.56 4.43
C SER A 204 0.61 39.24 5.00
N THR A 205 0.60 38.15 4.24
CA THR A 205 0.21 36.84 4.74
C THR A 205 1.16 36.45 5.87
N GLN A 206 0.62 36.03 7.00
CA GLN A 206 1.43 35.57 8.13
C GLN A 206 1.88 34.13 7.87
N ASP A 207 3.03 33.77 8.44
CA ASP A 207 3.46 32.38 8.46
C ASP A 207 2.50 31.55 9.35
N PRO A 208 2.02 30.39 8.89
CA PRO A 208 1.18 29.54 9.72
C PRO A 208 2.01 28.90 10.85
N PRO A 209 1.38 28.46 11.95
CA PRO A 209 2.07 27.72 13.00
C PRO A 209 2.83 26.51 12.43
N GLY A 210 4.13 26.40 12.77
CA GLY A 210 5.01 25.33 12.29
C GLY A 210 5.26 25.33 10.77
N GLY A 211 5.08 26.47 10.10
CA GLY A 211 5.42 26.67 8.70
C GLY A 211 6.06 28.03 8.44
N ALA A 212 6.72 28.18 7.30
CA ALA A 212 7.32 29.46 6.91
C ALA A 212 7.11 29.74 5.42
N ILE A 213 6.75 30.98 5.08
CA ILE A 213 6.64 31.43 3.69
C ILE A 213 7.88 32.28 3.37
N HIS A 214 8.77 31.77 2.53
CA HIS A 214 10.01 32.46 2.20
C HIS A 214 9.74 33.75 1.40
N ARG A 215 10.41 34.85 1.79
CA ARG A 215 10.26 36.18 1.18
C ARG A 215 11.58 36.68 0.64
N ASP A 216 11.53 37.46 -0.43
CA ASP A 216 12.68 38.22 -0.90
C ASP A 216 12.91 39.48 -0.04
N LEU A 217 13.97 40.23 -0.37
CA LEU A 217 14.35 41.46 0.34
C LEU A 217 13.29 42.57 0.28
N SER A 218 12.31 42.48 -0.62
CA SER A 218 11.18 43.40 -0.72
C SER A 218 9.94 42.94 0.06
N GLY A 219 10.03 41.79 0.75
CA GLY A 219 8.93 41.19 1.49
C GLY A 219 7.93 40.42 0.61
N GLN A 220 8.23 40.20 -0.68
CA GLN A 220 7.35 39.46 -1.56
C GLN A 220 7.58 37.95 -1.40
N PRO A 221 6.52 37.11 -1.34
CA PRO A 221 6.68 35.67 -1.29
C PRO A 221 7.42 35.16 -2.54
N THR A 222 8.49 34.38 -2.36
CA THR A 222 9.28 33.84 -3.48
C THR A 222 8.60 32.64 -4.14
N GLY A 223 7.57 32.08 -3.51
CA GLY A 223 6.94 30.81 -3.90
C GLY A 223 7.46 29.60 -3.13
N ILE A 224 8.51 29.75 -2.31
CA ILE A 224 8.98 28.67 -1.42
C ILE A 224 8.14 28.69 -0.14
N LEU A 225 7.58 27.52 0.17
CA LEU A 225 6.75 27.26 1.36
C LEU A 225 7.40 26.11 2.13
N ALA A 226 7.74 26.33 3.39
CA ALA A 226 8.36 25.33 4.25
C ALA A 226 7.35 24.74 5.23
N GLU A 227 7.45 23.43 5.46
CA GLU A 227 6.67 22.69 6.46
C GLU A 227 5.15 22.95 6.27
N TRP A 228 4.41 23.31 7.34
CA TRP A 228 2.97 23.52 7.29
C TRP A 228 2.52 24.70 6.40
N ALA A 229 3.43 25.54 5.91
CA ALA A 229 3.09 26.57 4.93
C ALA A 229 2.70 25.98 3.57
N GLN A 230 3.10 24.74 3.27
CA GLN A 230 2.72 24.06 2.04
C GLN A 230 1.20 23.81 1.94
N SER A 231 0.50 23.60 3.07
CA SER A 231 -0.94 23.35 3.11
C SER A 231 -1.76 24.49 2.50
N LEU A 232 -1.25 25.74 2.56
CA LEU A 232 -1.86 26.90 1.89
C LEU A 232 -2.09 26.68 0.38
N ILE A 233 -1.28 25.82 -0.25
CA ILE A 233 -1.39 25.47 -1.66
C ILE A 233 -1.97 24.08 -1.86
N VAL A 234 -1.51 23.08 -1.07
CA VAL A 234 -1.94 21.69 -1.22
C VAL A 234 -3.46 21.55 -1.08
N ASP A 235 -4.08 22.30 -0.17
CA ASP A 235 -5.54 22.26 0.06
C ASP A 235 -6.37 22.76 -1.14
N LEU A 236 -5.74 23.44 -2.10
CA LEU A 236 -6.37 23.90 -3.34
C LEU A 236 -6.23 22.90 -4.50
N ILE A 237 -5.37 21.89 -4.34
CA ILE A 237 -5.16 20.86 -5.35
C ILE A 237 -6.35 19.90 -5.30
N PRO A 238 -7.07 19.66 -6.42
CA PRO A 238 -8.18 18.71 -6.43
C PRO A 238 -7.74 17.32 -6.00
N GLU A 239 -8.42 16.81 -4.99
CA GLU A 239 -8.24 15.45 -4.49
C GLU A 239 -8.69 14.43 -5.55
N PRO A 240 -7.89 13.39 -5.86
CA PRO A 240 -8.32 12.32 -6.73
C PRO A 240 -9.53 11.59 -6.12
N ASP A 241 -10.52 11.25 -6.95
CA ASP A 241 -11.65 10.45 -6.50
C ASP A 241 -11.22 9.02 -6.07
N VAL A 242 -12.12 8.28 -5.44
CA VAL A 242 -11.84 6.92 -4.94
C VAL A 242 -11.36 5.99 -6.06
N SER A 243 -11.93 6.09 -7.27
CA SER A 243 -11.54 5.25 -8.40
C SER A 243 -10.11 5.56 -8.85
N ALA A 244 -9.75 6.84 -8.92
CA ALA A 244 -8.39 7.26 -9.23
C ALA A 244 -7.40 6.80 -8.15
N ARG A 245 -7.75 6.90 -6.86
CA ARG A 245 -6.90 6.39 -5.77
C ARG A 245 -6.72 4.87 -5.80
N GLN A 246 -7.75 4.11 -6.20
CA GLN A 246 -7.64 2.67 -6.41
C GLN A 246 -6.69 2.31 -7.56
N GLN A 247 -6.69 3.09 -8.66
CA GLN A 247 -5.73 2.93 -9.75
C GLN A 247 -4.30 3.29 -9.31
N LEU A 248 -4.13 4.34 -8.50
CA LEU A 248 -2.85 4.69 -7.89
C LEU A 248 -2.32 3.57 -7.00
N LEU A 249 -3.16 2.97 -6.15
CA LEU A 249 -2.80 1.81 -5.34
C LEU A 249 -2.35 0.63 -6.20
N HIS A 250 -3.01 0.38 -7.34
CA HIS A 250 -2.61 -0.69 -8.26
C HIS A 250 -1.19 -0.45 -8.82
N LYS A 251 -0.90 0.76 -9.31
CA LYS A 251 0.45 1.15 -9.78
C LYS A 251 1.50 1.06 -8.66
N ALA A 252 1.15 1.48 -7.45
CA ALA A 252 2.02 1.35 -6.29
C ALA A 252 2.27 -0.13 -5.94
N SER A 253 1.28 -1.01 -6.11
CA SER A 253 1.43 -2.45 -5.91
C SER A 253 2.47 -3.04 -6.86
N GLU A 254 2.39 -2.71 -8.15
CA GLU A 254 3.37 -3.14 -9.15
C GLU A 254 4.77 -2.62 -8.81
N TYR A 255 4.87 -1.34 -8.43
CA TYR A 255 6.14 -0.74 -8.03
C TYR A 255 6.75 -1.43 -6.80
N LEU A 256 6.00 -1.61 -5.72
CA LEU A 256 6.49 -2.22 -4.49
C LEU A 256 6.88 -3.69 -4.68
N LEU A 257 6.05 -4.49 -5.36
CA LEU A 257 6.34 -5.90 -5.63
C LEU A 257 7.54 -6.08 -6.56
N SER A 258 7.71 -5.20 -7.55
CA SER A 258 8.90 -5.16 -8.40
C SER A 258 10.19 -4.86 -7.64
N ARG A 259 10.08 -4.43 -6.37
CA ARG A 259 11.18 -4.17 -5.42
C ARG A 259 11.24 -5.19 -4.28
N GLY A 260 10.42 -6.25 -4.35
CA GLY A 260 10.40 -7.34 -3.38
C GLY A 260 9.75 -6.97 -2.05
N VAL A 261 9.09 -5.81 -1.99
CA VAL A 261 8.39 -5.33 -0.79
C VAL A 261 7.01 -5.96 -0.74
N THR A 262 6.78 -6.73 0.32
CA THR A 262 5.54 -7.51 0.53
C THR A 262 4.72 -7.00 1.70
N THR A 263 5.28 -6.07 2.48
CA THR A 263 4.61 -5.39 3.59
C THR A 263 5.12 -3.96 3.69
N VAL A 264 4.22 -3.02 3.97
CA VAL A 264 4.54 -1.61 4.15
C VAL A 264 3.88 -1.08 5.41
N HIS A 265 4.54 -0.14 6.09
CA HIS A 265 3.92 0.68 7.11
C HIS A 265 3.62 2.05 6.51
N ASP A 266 2.34 2.34 6.30
CA ASP A 266 1.89 3.60 5.73
C ASP A 266 1.76 4.65 6.83
N MET A 267 2.58 5.69 6.77
CA MET A 267 2.63 6.78 7.76
C MET A 267 1.55 7.85 7.52
N GLY A 268 0.59 7.56 6.65
CA GLY A 268 -0.52 8.45 6.33
C GLY A 268 -0.15 9.47 5.26
N ARG A 269 -1.03 10.46 5.07
CA ARG A 269 -0.91 11.44 3.99
C ARG A 269 -0.93 12.85 4.54
N ALA A 270 -0.08 13.72 3.99
CA ALA A 270 -0.05 15.12 4.35
C ALA A 270 -1.26 15.89 3.76
N PRO A 271 -1.80 16.90 4.47
CA PRO A 271 -1.50 17.21 5.87
C PRO A 271 -2.02 16.10 6.80
N LEU A 272 -1.22 15.72 7.81
CA LEU A 272 -1.56 14.56 8.66
C LEU A 272 -2.82 14.77 9.47
N ASP A 273 -3.17 15.99 9.87
CA ASP A 273 -4.38 16.29 10.63
C ASP A 273 -5.65 16.36 9.74
N GLY A 274 -5.53 16.04 8.45
CA GLY A 274 -6.64 15.97 7.51
C GLY A 274 -7.32 14.59 7.43
N PRO A 275 -8.52 14.51 6.81
CA PRO A 275 -9.28 13.27 6.68
C PRO A 275 -8.67 12.25 5.69
N ALA A 276 -7.58 12.64 5.03
CA ALA A 276 -6.93 11.93 3.93
C ALA A 276 -6.56 10.49 4.33
N SER A 277 -5.81 10.30 5.42
CA SER A 277 -5.40 8.99 5.91
C SER A 277 -6.58 8.05 6.22
N TRP A 278 -7.65 8.60 6.82
CA TRP A 278 -8.86 7.82 7.07
C TRP A 278 -9.57 7.40 5.79
N SER A 279 -9.65 8.30 4.81
CA SER A 279 -10.27 8.00 3.53
C SER A 279 -9.46 6.96 2.74
N ASP A 280 -8.12 7.00 2.80
CA ASP A 280 -7.27 6.01 2.14
C ASP A 280 -7.48 4.62 2.81
N LEU A 281 -7.53 4.58 4.15
CA LEU A 281 -7.83 3.34 4.87
C LEU A 281 -9.22 2.76 4.52
N ARG A 282 -10.27 3.58 4.63
CA ARG A 282 -11.67 3.13 4.53
C ARG A 282 -12.16 2.93 3.10
N ASP A 283 -11.76 3.79 2.17
CA ASP A 283 -12.31 3.79 0.81
C ASP A 283 -11.42 3.04 -0.19
N VAL A 284 -10.15 2.82 0.17
CA VAL A 284 -9.14 2.29 -0.75
C VAL A 284 -8.53 0.99 -0.22
N TYR A 285 -7.88 1.00 0.94
CA TYR A 285 -7.13 -0.17 1.43
C TYR A 285 -8.04 -1.32 1.87
N ILE A 286 -9.01 -1.06 2.75
CA ILE A 286 -9.94 -2.09 3.24
C ILE A 286 -10.74 -2.70 2.08
N PRO A 287 -11.37 -1.93 1.18
CA PRO A 287 -12.10 -2.50 0.04
C PRO A 287 -11.22 -3.28 -0.93
N ALA A 288 -9.96 -2.87 -1.14
CA ALA A 288 -9.01 -3.62 -1.96
C ALA A 288 -8.67 -4.97 -1.33
N ALA A 289 -8.48 -5.02 -0.01
CA ALA A 289 -8.24 -6.25 0.74
C ALA A 289 -9.44 -7.20 0.71
N GLU A 290 -10.64 -6.69 0.96
CA GLU A 290 -11.89 -7.47 0.93
C GLU A 290 -12.16 -8.10 -0.45
N ARG A 291 -11.77 -7.42 -1.52
CA ARG A 291 -11.88 -7.91 -2.91
C ARG A 291 -10.73 -8.80 -3.35
N GLY A 292 -9.72 -9.01 -2.49
CA GLY A 292 -8.52 -9.78 -2.82
C GLY A 292 -7.60 -9.09 -3.86
N LEU A 293 -7.73 -7.77 -4.01
CA LEU A 293 -6.98 -6.97 -4.98
C LEU A 293 -5.69 -6.34 -4.41
N LEU A 294 -5.45 -6.48 -3.11
CA LEU A 294 -4.26 -5.97 -2.42
C LEU A 294 -3.20 -7.07 -2.27
N PRO A 295 -2.09 -7.03 -3.05
CA PRO A 295 -1.15 -8.15 -3.11
C PRO A 295 -0.02 -8.10 -2.07
N PHE A 296 0.02 -7.05 -1.25
CA PHE A 296 0.96 -6.87 -0.14
C PHE A 296 0.20 -6.52 1.15
N ARG A 297 0.89 -6.46 2.30
CA ARG A 297 0.27 -6.05 3.57
C ARG A 297 0.49 -4.57 3.87
N VAL A 298 -0.52 -3.91 4.41
CA VAL A 298 -0.47 -2.51 4.85
C VAL A 298 -0.67 -2.44 6.35
N PHE A 299 0.28 -1.86 7.07
CA PHE A 299 0.08 -1.42 8.45
C PHE A 299 -0.09 0.11 8.44
N ALA A 300 -1.33 0.57 8.53
CA ALA A 300 -1.68 1.97 8.46
C ALA A 300 -1.49 2.67 9.82
N PHE A 301 -0.82 3.81 9.79
CA PHE A 301 -0.77 4.79 10.87
C PHE A 301 -1.75 5.92 10.58
N LEU A 302 -2.55 6.26 11.60
CA LEU A 302 -3.53 7.33 11.55
C LEU A 302 -3.02 8.52 12.37
N PRO A 303 -3.62 9.71 12.24
CA PRO A 303 -3.11 10.90 12.92
C PRO A 303 -3.20 10.77 14.44
N LEU A 304 -2.14 11.11 15.18
CA LEU A 304 -2.14 11.08 16.65
C LEU A 304 -3.23 11.98 17.26
N ALA A 305 -3.56 13.08 16.60
CA ALA A 305 -4.67 13.94 16.95
C ALA A 305 -6.02 13.19 17.03
N GLU A 306 -6.17 12.09 16.28
CA GLU A 306 -7.38 11.27 16.15
C GLU A 306 -7.32 9.93 16.91
N ARG A 307 -6.45 9.85 17.93
CA ARG A 307 -6.26 8.66 18.77
C ARG A 307 -7.57 8.08 19.35
N LYS A 308 -8.54 8.92 19.72
CA LYS A 308 -9.81 8.45 20.33
C LYS A 308 -10.72 7.81 19.29
N GLU A 309 -10.74 8.39 18.09
CA GLU A 309 -11.43 7.90 16.90
C GLU A 309 -10.83 6.55 16.47
N LEU A 310 -9.49 6.43 16.46
CA LEU A 310 -8.83 5.18 16.15
C LEU A 310 -9.15 4.09 17.18
N ARG A 311 -9.08 4.41 18.48
CA ARG A 311 -9.46 3.47 19.55
C ARG A 311 -10.89 2.95 19.35
N LYS A 312 -11.83 3.87 19.09
CA LYS A 312 -13.22 3.50 18.82
C LYS A 312 -13.34 2.59 17.60
N PHE A 313 -12.63 2.91 16.52
CA PHE A 313 -12.61 2.08 15.31
C PHE A 313 -12.07 0.67 15.60
N ILE A 314 -11.04 0.55 16.44
CA ILE A 314 -10.50 -0.75 16.88
C ILE A 314 -11.51 -1.52 17.75
N ASP A 315 -12.25 -0.83 18.62
CA ASP A 315 -13.30 -1.46 19.44
C ASP A 315 -14.43 -2.02 18.57
N ASP A 316 -14.81 -1.29 17.51
CA ASP A 316 -15.92 -1.65 16.64
C ASP A 316 -15.53 -2.72 15.58
N HIS A 317 -14.28 -2.71 15.10
CA HIS A 317 -13.85 -3.50 13.94
C HIS A 317 -12.65 -4.44 14.19
N GLY A 318 -12.04 -4.42 15.38
CA GLY A 318 -10.73 -5.02 15.60
C GLY A 318 -9.60 -4.16 15.01
N TRP A 319 -8.36 -4.64 15.07
CA TRP A 319 -7.15 -3.89 14.65
C TRP A 319 -6.66 -4.24 13.23
N ARG A 320 -7.41 -5.08 12.52
CA ARG A 320 -7.10 -5.55 11.18
C ARG A 320 -8.36 -6.00 10.44
N ASP A 321 -8.27 -6.04 9.12
CA ASP A 321 -9.34 -6.53 8.27
C ASP A 321 -9.46 -8.06 8.35
N PRO A 322 -10.62 -8.64 7.97
CA PRO A 322 -10.83 -10.08 8.02
C PRO A 322 -9.84 -10.91 7.19
N SER A 323 -9.27 -10.37 6.11
CA SER A 323 -8.27 -11.07 5.29
C SER A 323 -6.86 -11.06 5.91
N GLY A 324 -6.60 -10.18 6.87
CA GLY A 324 -5.26 -10.02 7.45
C GLY A 324 -4.27 -9.35 6.51
N ARG A 325 -4.76 -8.55 5.55
CA ARG A 325 -3.93 -7.76 4.62
C ARG A 325 -3.72 -6.32 5.09
N VAL A 326 -4.67 -5.76 5.83
CA VAL A 326 -4.65 -4.38 6.31
C VAL A 326 -4.79 -4.35 7.83
N PHE A 327 -3.92 -3.57 8.47
CA PHE A 327 -3.83 -3.36 9.91
C PHE A 327 -3.88 -1.85 10.19
N TRP A 328 -4.45 -1.44 11.33
CA TRP A 328 -4.64 -0.01 11.66
C TRP A 328 -4.43 0.31 13.15
N GLY A 329 -3.34 -0.19 13.74
CA GLY A 329 -3.06 -0.01 15.18
C GLY A 329 -2.14 1.17 15.54
N GLY A 330 -1.63 1.89 14.54
CA GLY A 330 -0.58 2.90 14.71
C GLY A 330 -1.09 4.33 14.68
N LEU A 331 -0.44 5.21 15.44
CA LEU A 331 -0.64 6.65 15.43
C LEU A 331 0.64 7.38 15.01
N LYS A 332 0.56 8.34 14.08
CA LYS A 332 1.69 9.13 13.57
C LYS A 332 1.54 10.61 13.91
N ASP A 333 2.67 11.25 14.24
CA ASP A 333 2.81 12.71 14.30
C ASP A 333 4.24 13.17 14.00
N PHE A 334 4.49 14.48 14.01
CA PHE A 334 5.79 15.11 13.82
C PHE A 334 6.23 15.96 15.03
N SER A 335 7.54 16.03 15.26
CA SER A 335 8.14 16.93 16.27
C SER A 335 9.00 18.04 15.67
N ASP A 336 9.67 17.79 14.55
CA ASP A 336 10.50 18.76 13.81
C ASP A 336 10.46 18.55 12.28
N GLY A 337 11.31 19.27 11.54
CA GLY A 337 11.47 19.18 10.08
C GLY A 337 12.67 18.32 9.64
N SER A 338 13.39 18.73 8.59
CA SER A 338 14.55 17.99 8.02
C SER A 338 15.88 18.74 8.06
N LEU A 339 16.96 17.98 7.85
CA LEU A 339 18.29 18.54 7.64
C LEU A 339 18.36 19.34 6.32
N GLY A 340 17.79 18.83 5.23
CA GLY A 340 17.81 19.46 3.91
C GLY A 340 17.26 20.89 3.90
N ALA A 341 16.14 21.10 4.60
CA ALA A 341 15.50 22.40 4.76
C ALA A 341 16.07 23.24 5.92
N SER A 342 17.02 22.72 6.69
CA SER A 342 17.53 23.32 7.94
C SER A 342 16.43 23.59 8.97
N THR A 343 15.43 22.71 9.02
CA THR A 343 14.26 22.79 9.92
C THR A 343 14.24 21.69 10.97
N ALA A 344 15.10 20.67 10.90
CA ALA A 344 15.32 19.71 11.98
C ALA A 344 15.76 20.43 13.27
N LEU A 345 15.16 20.08 14.40
CA LEU A 345 15.35 20.81 15.65
C LEU A 345 16.61 20.32 16.36
N MET A 346 17.63 21.17 16.36
CA MET A 346 18.95 20.90 16.92
C MET A 346 19.16 21.59 18.27
N HIS A 347 20.10 21.07 19.09
CA HIS A 347 20.53 21.75 20.32
C HIS A 347 21.40 22.98 20.05
N GLN A 348 22.22 22.91 19.01
CA GLN A 348 23.12 23.99 18.60
C GLN A 348 22.74 24.53 17.23
N PRO A 349 22.98 25.83 16.93
CA PRO A 349 22.67 26.40 15.63
C PRO A 349 23.32 25.65 14.47
N TYR A 350 22.74 25.82 13.28
CA TYR A 350 23.32 25.33 12.04
C TYR A 350 24.62 26.08 11.71
N MET A 351 25.61 25.38 11.16
CA MET A 351 26.93 25.95 10.86
C MET A 351 26.88 27.05 9.79
N GLN A 352 26.00 26.88 8.79
CA GLN A 352 25.81 27.86 7.71
C GLN A 352 24.82 28.98 8.08
N ASP A 353 24.03 28.81 9.13
CA ASP A 353 23.08 29.80 9.63
C ASP A 353 23.01 29.75 11.17
N SER A 354 23.77 30.64 11.80
CA SER A 354 23.84 30.74 13.26
C SER A 354 22.59 31.37 13.88
N SER A 355 21.63 31.83 13.08
CA SER A 355 20.38 32.43 13.58
C SER A 355 19.30 31.40 13.92
N THR A 356 19.46 30.15 13.47
CA THR A 356 18.45 29.10 13.64
C THR A 356 19.02 27.81 14.21
N CYS A 357 18.22 27.14 15.04
CA CYS A 357 18.43 25.76 15.48
C CYS A 357 17.38 24.81 14.88
N GLY A 358 16.72 25.22 13.78
CA GLY A 358 15.58 24.51 13.21
C GLY A 358 14.25 24.91 13.83
N MET A 359 13.23 24.08 13.63
CA MET A 359 11.84 24.39 13.97
C MET A 359 11.16 23.21 14.64
N ALA A 360 10.53 23.46 15.79
CA ALA A 360 9.53 22.55 16.33
C ALA A 360 8.24 22.72 15.52
N VAL A 361 7.73 21.64 14.93
CA VAL A 361 6.46 21.67 14.18
C VAL A 361 5.25 21.42 15.07
N HIS A 362 5.49 21.04 16.33
CA HIS A 362 4.48 20.86 17.36
C HIS A 362 4.94 21.46 18.71
N ASP A 363 3.98 21.93 19.53
CA ASP A 363 4.25 22.24 20.95
C ASP A 363 4.51 20.92 21.69
N PHE A 364 5.70 20.77 22.28
CA PHE A 364 6.10 19.56 23.00
C PHE A 364 5.22 19.25 24.21
N ALA A 365 4.67 20.25 24.90
CA ALA A 365 3.76 19.99 26.03
C ALA A 365 2.44 19.39 25.56
N LYS A 366 1.93 19.88 24.42
CA LYS A 366 0.73 19.31 23.78
C LYS A 366 1.03 17.93 23.19
N LEU A 367 2.20 17.73 22.59
CA LEU A 367 2.64 16.45 22.07
C LEU A 367 2.78 15.41 23.21
N GLU A 368 3.39 15.79 24.33
CA GLU A 368 3.49 14.96 25.54
C GLU A 368 2.11 14.49 25.99
N GLN A 369 1.13 15.38 26.06
CA GLN A 369 -0.25 15.03 26.40
C GLN A 369 -0.85 14.01 25.43
N MET A 370 -0.69 14.21 24.11
CA MET A 370 -1.25 13.30 23.12
C MET A 370 -0.57 11.92 23.13
N VAL A 371 0.74 11.88 23.35
CA VAL A 371 1.51 10.64 23.52
C VAL A 371 1.04 9.89 24.77
N MET A 372 0.88 10.59 25.91
CA MET A 372 0.32 10.00 27.13
C MET A 372 -1.07 9.40 26.89
N GLU A 373 -1.98 10.14 26.26
CA GLU A 373 -3.32 9.65 25.95
C GLU A 373 -3.28 8.45 24.98
N GLY A 374 -2.39 8.47 23.97
CA GLY A 374 -2.19 7.34 23.06
C GLY A 374 -1.72 6.07 23.79
N ASN A 375 -0.79 6.23 24.74
CA ASN A 375 -0.28 5.16 25.59
C ASN A 375 -1.36 4.58 26.53
N GLU A 376 -2.18 5.43 27.14
CA GLU A 376 -3.31 5.04 28.00
C GLU A 376 -4.39 4.25 27.25
N LEU A 377 -4.60 4.57 25.98
CA LEU A 377 -5.52 3.86 25.08
C LEU A 377 -4.89 2.59 24.46
N GLY A 378 -3.63 2.30 24.81
CA GLY A 378 -2.92 1.11 24.36
C GLY A 378 -2.58 1.13 22.86
N MET A 379 -2.37 2.29 22.25
CA MET A 379 -1.96 2.39 20.85
C MET A 379 -0.46 2.57 20.71
N GLN A 380 0.09 2.13 19.58
CA GLN A 380 1.47 2.42 19.24
C GLN A 380 1.57 3.85 18.70
N VAL A 381 2.44 4.67 19.29
CA VAL A 381 2.72 6.02 18.80
C VAL A 381 4.06 6.04 18.07
N ALA A 382 4.07 6.66 16.90
CA ALA A 382 5.21 6.84 16.01
C ALA A 382 5.41 8.35 15.78
N ILE A 383 6.56 8.89 16.17
CA ILE A 383 6.82 10.33 16.03
C ILE A 383 8.06 10.55 15.16
N HIS A 384 7.94 11.40 14.15
CA HIS A 384 9.08 11.92 13.39
C HIS A 384 9.97 12.79 14.27
N ALA A 385 11.25 12.44 14.34
CA ALA A 385 12.31 13.29 14.91
C ALA A 385 13.63 13.09 14.18
N ILE A 386 14.11 14.14 13.50
CA ILE A 386 15.38 14.14 12.79
C ILE A 386 16.49 14.76 13.64
N GLY A 387 16.23 15.91 14.26
CA GLY A 387 17.22 16.68 15.00
C GLY A 387 17.53 16.14 16.39
N ASP A 388 18.75 16.41 16.87
CA ASP A 388 19.23 15.85 18.14
C ASP A 388 18.44 16.36 19.36
N ARG A 389 17.92 17.58 19.30
CA ARG A 389 17.02 18.10 20.33
C ARG A 389 15.63 17.49 20.22
N ALA A 390 15.08 17.33 19.02
CA ALA A 390 13.78 16.67 18.84
C ALA A 390 13.78 15.26 19.43
N VAL A 391 14.82 14.46 19.16
CA VAL A 391 14.96 13.11 19.72
C VAL A 391 15.03 13.16 21.25
N ASP A 392 15.85 14.03 21.84
CA ASP A 392 15.97 14.13 23.30
C ASP A 392 14.65 14.53 23.98
N GLU A 393 13.87 15.45 23.39
CA GLU A 393 12.55 15.85 23.92
C GLU A 393 11.58 14.65 23.89
N LEU A 394 11.58 13.86 22.81
CA LEU A 394 10.77 12.64 22.75
C LEU A 394 11.22 11.59 23.78
N LEU A 395 12.53 11.40 23.96
CA LEU A 395 13.04 10.48 24.98
C LEU A 395 12.61 10.93 26.39
N ALA A 396 12.62 12.25 26.66
CA ALA A 396 12.14 12.81 27.92
C ALA A 396 10.64 12.64 28.14
N ILE A 397 9.83 12.72 27.07
CA ILE A 397 8.40 12.39 27.12
C ILE A 397 8.21 10.91 27.49
N HIS A 398 8.93 10.00 26.81
CA HIS A 398 8.77 8.57 27.00
C HIS A 398 9.31 8.05 28.36
N ASP A 399 10.33 8.69 28.94
CA ASP A 399 10.88 8.34 30.27
C ASP A 399 9.86 8.59 31.41
N LYS A 400 8.82 9.39 31.16
CA LYS A 400 7.70 9.64 32.09
C LYS A 400 6.55 8.65 31.93
N LEU A 401 6.50 7.92 30.81
CA LEU A 401 5.37 7.05 30.50
C LEU A 401 5.45 5.75 31.32
N PRO A 402 4.31 5.23 31.82
CA PRO A 402 4.27 3.85 32.25
C PRO A 402 4.54 2.92 31.07
N ALA A 403 5.01 1.71 31.34
CA ALA A 403 5.18 0.68 30.31
C ALA A 403 3.88 0.55 29.48
N PRO A 404 3.99 0.45 28.14
CA PRO A 404 2.82 0.53 27.27
C PRO A 404 1.82 -0.57 27.56
N SER A 405 0.54 -0.20 27.60
CA SER A 405 -0.58 -1.10 27.88
C SER A 405 -1.29 -1.58 26.59
N SER A 406 -0.55 -1.59 25.47
CA SER A 406 -1.14 -1.92 24.17
C SER A 406 -1.68 -3.35 24.12
N PRO A 407 -2.90 -3.59 23.59
CA PRO A 407 -3.39 -4.94 23.32
C PRO A 407 -2.49 -5.73 22.37
N LEU A 408 -1.67 -5.03 21.56
CA LEU A 408 -0.68 -5.60 20.65
C LEU A 408 0.73 -5.71 21.27
N GLY A 409 0.89 -5.26 22.52
CA GLY A 409 2.19 -5.20 23.21
C GLY A 409 3.22 -4.31 22.51
N LEU A 410 2.78 -3.38 21.66
CA LEU A 410 3.65 -2.60 20.78
C LEU A 410 4.39 -1.48 21.53
N PRO A 411 5.73 -1.42 21.46
CA PRO A 411 6.48 -0.26 21.92
C PRO A 411 6.29 0.92 20.94
N HIS A 412 6.35 2.14 21.47
CA HIS A 412 6.38 3.35 20.67
C HIS A 412 7.66 3.43 19.81
N ARG A 413 7.62 4.28 18.80
CA ARG A 413 8.66 4.39 17.79
C ARG A 413 9.11 5.84 17.61
N ILE A 414 10.40 6.00 17.37
CA ILE A 414 10.97 7.23 16.84
C ILE A 414 11.28 6.97 15.36
N GLU A 415 10.66 7.76 14.50
CA GLU A 415 10.91 7.71 13.07
C GLU A 415 12.12 8.58 12.73
N HIS A 416 12.93 8.10 11.78
CA HIS A 416 14.25 8.60 11.37
C HIS A 416 15.35 8.39 12.42
N ALA A 417 15.19 8.96 13.63
CA ALA A 417 16.21 8.99 14.68
C ALA A 417 17.60 9.36 14.11
N GLN A 418 17.61 10.34 13.19
CA GLN A 418 18.70 10.56 12.26
C GLN A 418 19.93 11.18 12.94
N HIS A 419 19.72 12.19 13.80
CA HIS A 419 20.76 12.83 14.58
C HIS A 419 20.47 12.64 16.07
N LEU A 420 21.43 12.07 16.80
CA LEU A 420 21.38 11.80 18.23
C LEU A 420 22.30 12.75 18.99
N SER A 421 21.94 13.07 20.24
CA SER A 421 22.78 13.86 21.15
C SER A 421 24.00 13.10 21.68
N GLY A 422 24.13 11.81 21.34
CA GLY A 422 25.27 10.96 21.66
C GLY A 422 24.85 9.64 22.30
N SER A 423 25.82 8.93 22.88
CA SER A 423 25.61 7.59 23.45
C SER A 423 24.56 7.52 24.56
N ASN A 424 24.40 8.60 25.34
CA ASN A 424 23.36 8.66 26.37
C ASN A 424 21.94 8.56 25.77
N ALA A 425 21.68 9.25 24.65
CA ALA A 425 20.41 9.14 23.94
C ALA A 425 20.20 7.73 23.40
N THR A 426 21.23 7.12 22.79
CA THR A 426 21.16 5.74 22.30
C THR A 426 20.84 4.74 23.42
N GLN A 427 21.50 4.89 24.58
CA GLN A 427 21.25 4.03 25.75
C GLN A 427 19.85 4.24 26.34
N LEU A 428 19.38 5.49 26.37
CA LEU A 428 18.04 5.83 26.85
C LEU A 428 16.97 5.23 25.92
N LEU A 429 17.13 5.39 24.61
CA LEU A 429 16.24 4.79 23.60
C LEU A 429 16.11 3.27 23.80
N SER A 430 17.24 2.57 23.99
CA SER A 430 17.27 1.13 24.28
C SER A 430 16.58 0.79 25.61
N ARG A 431 16.90 1.51 26.68
CA ARG A 431 16.32 1.28 28.02
C ARG A 431 14.81 1.46 28.04
N LEU A 432 14.30 2.44 27.31
CA LEU A 432 12.86 2.69 27.17
C LEU A 432 12.15 1.66 26.27
N GLY A 433 12.91 0.79 25.60
CA GLY A 433 12.36 -0.20 24.69
C GLY A 433 11.77 0.40 23.41
N LEU A 434 12.13 1.63 23.07
CA LEU A 434 11.65 2.29 21.85
C LEU A 434 12.25 1.65 20.62
N HIS A 435 11.47 1.59 19.54
CA HIS A 435 11.98 1.21 18.24
C HIS A 435 12.48 2.44 17.49
N ALA A 436 13.61 2.31 16.79
CA ALA A 436 14.11 3.32 15.87
C ALA A 436 13.86 2.84 14.43
N ILE A 437 13.05 3.57 13.68
CA ILE A 437 12.82 3.29 12.26
C ILE A 437 13.69 4.24 11.45
N THR A 438 14.74 3.74 10.82
CA THR A 438 15.77 4.57 10.18
C THR A 438 15.78 4.40 8.66
N ASN A 439 16.39 5.34 7.93
CA ASN A 439 16.31 5.40 6.47
C ASN A 439 17.71 5.43 5.85
N PRO A 440 18.38 4.27 5.65
CA PRO A 440 19.76 4.23 5.17
C PRO A 440 20.04 5.03 3.91
N GLN A 441 19.11 5.03 2.95
CA GLN A 441 19.28 5.74 1.69
C GLN A 441 19.31 7.27 1.85
N HIS A 442 18.75 7.85 2.93
CA HIS A 442 18.89 9.28 3.22
C HIS A 442 20.35 9.68 3.41
N LEU A 443 21.21 8.76 3.86
CA LEU A 443 22.64 9.04 3.96
C LEU A 443 23.25 9.40 2.60
N MET A 444 22.76 8.83 1.49
CA MET A 444 23.27 9.15 0.16
C MET A 444 22.93 10.58 -0.26
N THR A 445 21.79 11.11 0.17
CA THR A 445 21.36 12.48 -0.15
C THR A 445 21.93 13.50 0.84
N ASP A 446 21.99 13.13 2.13
CA ASP A 446 22.28 14.06 3.21
C ASP A 446 23.78 14.17 3.50
N SER A 447 24.57 13.14 3.19
CA SER A 447 26.01 13.12 3.48
C SER A 447 26.77 14.36 3.00
N GLY A 448 26.42 14.87 1.82
CA GLY A 448 27.06 16.06 1.25
C GLY A 448 26.81 17.33 2.05
N ILE A 449 25.59 17.52 2.55
CA ILE A 449 25.18 18.71 3.30
C ILE A 449 25.40 18.56 4.81
N MET A 450 25.45 17.33 5.33
CA MET A 450 25.50 17.06 6.77
C MET A 450 26.76 17.62 7.42
N LEU A 451 27.92 17.45 6.79
CA LEU A 451 29.18 18.01 7.32
C LEU A 451 29.13 19.54 7.30
N GLU A 452 28.59 20.13 6.24
CA GLU A 452 28.50 21.58 6.08
C GLU A 452 27.53 22.22 7.08
N GLN A 453 26.41 21.55 7.37
CA GLN A 453 25.35 22.04 8.24
C GLN A 453 25.61 21.77 9.73
N LEU A 454 26.21 20.62 10.08
CA LEU A 454 26.34 20.18 11.47
C LEU A 454 27.79 20.23 11.99
N GLY A 455 28.77 20.18 11.11
CA GLY A 455 30.18 20.05 11.47
C GLY A 455 30.57 18.63 11.87
N ALA A 456 31.88 18.35 11.88
CA ALA A 456 32.44 17.01 11.98
C ALA A 456 32.07 16.25 13.27
N GLU A 457 31.89 16.97 14.39
CA GLU A 457 31.49 16.37 15.66
C GLU A 457 30.06 15.82 15.58
N ARG A 458 29.10 16.65 15.19
CA ARG A 458 27.67 16.29 15.15
C ARG A 458 27.33 15.34 14.00
N SER A 459 28.11 15.35 12.91
CA SER A 459 27.98 14.40 11.80
C SER A 459 28.70 13.05 12.05
N GLY A 460 29.41 12.91 13.17
CA GLY A 460 30.33 11.80 13.45
C GLY A 460 29.69 10.56 14.07
N HIS A 461 30.57 9.67 14.56
CA HIS A 461 30.23 8.42 15.22
C HIS A 461 29.35 8.62 16.47
N GLY A 462 28.35 7.76 16.66
CA GLY A 462 27.39 7.84 17.76
C GLY A 462 26.45 9.05 17.69
N ARG A 463 26.53 9.85 16.63
CA ARG A 463 25.76 11.09 16.46
C ARG A 463 24.80 10.99 15.29
N SER A 464 25.29 10.91 14.06
CA SER A 464 24.43 10.93 12.86
C SER A 464 24.38 9.57 12.16
N PHE A 465 23.17 9.11 11.82
CA PHE A 465 22.93 7.82 11.19
C PHE A 465 23.67 6.68 11.93
N ALA A 466 23.51 6.65 13.26
CA ALA A 466 24.34 5.89 14.20
C ALA A 466 23.92 4.41 14.32
N TYR A 467 23.84 3.71 13.19
CA TYR A 467 23.29 2.35 13.08
C TYR A 467 24.01 1.33 13.96
N SER A 468 25.34 1.29 13.90
CA SER A 468 26.15 0.36 14.69
C SER A 468 26.02 0.67 16.18
N SER A 469 26.10 1.95 16.53
CA SER A 469 25.91 2.40 17.91
C SER A 469 24.54 2.01 18.48
N MET A 470 23.46 2.16 17.69
CA MET A 470 22.11 1.73 18.08
C MET A 470 22.02 0.22 18.31
N LEU A 471 22.51 -0.60 17.37
CA LEU A 471 22.50 -2.05 17.51
C LEU A 471 23.32 -2.53 18.72
N GLN A 472 24.50 -1.96 18.94
CA GLN A 472 25.36 -2.29 20.09
C GLN A 472 24.71 -1.95 21.43
N ALA A 473 23.92 -0.86 21.49
CA ALA A 473 23.16 -0.49 22.67
C ALA A 473 21.92 -1.38 22.90
N GLY A 474 21.56 -2.25 21.95
CA GLY A 474 20.39 -3.12 22.02
C GLY A 474 19.09 -2.52 21.48
N VAL A 475 19.17 -1.36 20.82
CA VAL A 475 18.02 -0.71 20.16
C VAL A 475 17.42 -1.64 19.11
N LYS A 476 16.08 -1.74 19.09
CA LYS A 476 15.38 -2.43 18.01
C LYS A 476 15.28 -1.48 16.82
N MET A 477 16.02 -1.78 15.77
CA MET A 477 16.10 -0.95 14.57
C MET A 477 15.47 -1.67 13.37
N ALA A 478 14.63 -0.96 12.63
CA ALA A 478 14.11 -1.39 11.34
C ALA A 478 14.35 -0.30 10.29
N PHE A 479 14.25 -0.67 9.02
CA PHE A 479 14.45 0.27 7.91
C PHE A 479 13.15 0.62 7.20
N GLY A 480 13.06 1.88 6.76
CA GLY A 480 12.04 2.35 5.82
C GLY A 480 12.64 3.12 4.66
N SER A 481 11.90 3.23 3.57
CA SER A 481 12.28 4.06 2.43
C SER A 481 11.88 5.52 2.59
N ASP A 482 10.87 5.81 3.41
CA ASP A 482 10.20 7.10 3.44
C ASP A 482 9.68 7.51 2.04
N TRP A 483 9.29 6.53 1.21
CA TRP A 483 8.83 6.80 -0.16
C TRP A 483 7.64 7.78 -0.13
N PRO A 484 7.70 8.90 -0.86
CA PRO A 484 8.58 9.16 -2.01
C PRO A 484 9.94 9.81 -1.78
N VAL A 485 10.34 10.14 -0.55
CA VAL A 485 11.60 10.88 -0.24
C VAL A 485 12.80 10.26 -0.96
N VAL A 486 12.98 8.95 -0.79
CA VAL A 486 13.87 8.15 -1.63
C VAL A 486 13.11 6.98 -2.26
N PRO A 487 13.59 6.42 -3.39
CA PRO A 487 12.95 5.27 -4.02
C PRO A 487 12.87 4.05 -3.10
N VAL A 488 11.84 3.23 -3.25
CA VAL A 488 11.75 1.93 -2.55
C VAL A 488 12.82 1.01 -3.12
N ASN A 489 13.87 0.76 -2.33
CA ASN A 489 14.96 -0.13 -2.70
C ASN A 489 15.63 -0.76 -1.46
N PRO A 490 15.07 -1.86 -0.93
CA PRO A 490 15.58 -2.49 0.29
C PRO A 490 17.05 -2.94 0.19
N LEU A 491 17.47 -3.42 -0.99
CA LEU A 491 18.86 -3.84 -1.21
C LEU A 491 19.82 -2.67 -1.23
N MET A 492 19.42 -1.53 -1.80
CA MET A 492 20.21 -0.30 -1.73
C MET A 492 20.31 0.21 -0.30
N ALA A 493 19.21 0.20 0.46
CA ALA A 493 19.24 0.56 1.87
C ALA A 493 20.21 -0.34 2.66
N ALA A 494 20.18 -1.66 2.41
CA ALA A 494 21.13 -2.58 3.03
C ALA A 494 22.57 -2.31 2.60
N TYR A 495 22.81 -2.03 1.31
CA TYR A 495 24.12 -1.66 0.77
C TYR A 495 24.69 -0.43 1.46
N VAL A 496 23.89 0.63 1.57
CA VAL A 496 24.31 1.89 2.20
C VAL A 496 24.56 1.72 3.70
N ALA A 497 23.75 0.90 4.40
CA ALA A 497 23.97 0.63 5.82
C ALA A 497 25.28 -0.16 6.07
N ALA A 498 25.58 -1.14 5.20
CA ALA A 498 26.75 -2.00 5.34
C ALA A 498 28.05 -1.33 4.88
N ASN A 499 28.00 -0.51 3.83
CA ASN A 499 29.19 0.09 3.22
C ASN A 499 29.37 1.57 3.59
N ARG A 500 28.31 2.25 4.01
CA ARG A 500 28.29 3.69 4.29
C ARG A 500 28.79 4.52 3.10
N HIS A 501 28.42 4.10 1.89
CA HIS A 501 28.84 4.68 0.61
C HIS A 501 27.69 4.67 -0.41
N SER A 502 27.77 5.54 -1.42
CA SER A 502 26.99 5.36 -2.65
C SER A 502 27.59 4.22 -3.49
N PRO A 503 26.80 3.50 -4.32
CA PRO A 503 27.30 2.41 -5.18
C PRO A 503 28.40 2.84 -6.16
N GLN A 504 28.38 4.11 -6.55
CA GLN A 504 29.42 4.76 -7.35
C GLN A 504 30.10 5.80 -6.45
N PRO A 505 31.06 5.39 -5.59
CA PRO A 505 31.62 6.28 -4.59
C PRO A 505 32.52 7.32 -5.26
N SER A 506 32.24 8.59 -5.00
CA SER A 506 33.11 9.71 -5.39
C SER A 506 34.09 10.12 -4.27
N GLY A 507 34.10 9.42 -3.13
CA GLY A 507 34.86 9.80 -1.94
C GLY A 507 34.91 8.73 -0.85
N ALA A 508 35.39 9.11 0.34
CA ALA A 508 35.49 8.22 1.51
C ALA A 508 34.12 7.87 2.10
N ALA A 509 34.06 6.76 2.86
CA ALA A 509 32.81 6.29 3.46
C ALA A 509 32.33 7.29 4.50
N PHE A 510 31.02 7.47 4.57
CA PHE A 510 30.38 8.39 5.49
C PHE A 510 30.46 7.79 6.89
N THR A 511 31.27 8.31 7.81
CA THR A 511 31.40 7.77 9.19
C THR A 511 31.51 6.23 9.21
N PRO A 512 32.62 5.65 8.72
CA PRO A 512 32.74 4.20 8.48
C PRO A 512 32.62 3.34 9.74
N SER A 513 32.77 3.93 10.93
CA SER A 513 32.57 3.25 12.22
C SER A 513 31.10 2.96 12.54
N GLU A 514 30.15 3.42 11.72
CA GLU A 514 28.72 3.15 11.84
C GLU A 514 28.20 2.11 10.84
N THR A 515 29.08 1.34 10.20
CA THR A 515 28.68 0.19 9.37
C THR A 515 28.03 -0.90 10.23
N ILE A 516 27.09 -1.64 9.61
CA ILE A 516 26.48 -2.85 10.18
C ILE A 516 26.67 -4.02 9.23
N SER A 517 26.48 -5.26 9.70
CA SER A 517 26.60 -6.42 8.81
C SER A 517 25.46 -6.46 7.79
N VAL A 518 25.66 -7.11 6.64
CA VAL A 518 24.58 -7.36 5.67
C VAL A 518 23.42 -8.14 6.31
N ALA A 519 23.72 -9.08 7.21
CA ALA A 519 22.70 -9.84 7.94
C ALA A 519 21.84 -8.95 8.86
N ASP A 520 22.46 -7.99 9.55
CA ASP A 520 21.73 -7.01 10.38
C ASP A 520 20.87 -6.09 9.50
N ALA A 521 21.41 -5.65 8.36
CA ALA A 521 20.68 -4.82 7.41
C ALA A 521 19.46 -5.55 6.79
N LEU A 522 19.62 -6.82 6.42
CA LEU A 522 18.50 -7.67 5.95
C LEU A 522 17.49 -7.92 7.06
N THR A 523 17.96 -8.12 8.30
CA THR A 523 17.09 -8.25 9.49
C THR A 523 16.26 -6.98 9.69
N ALA A 524 16.87 -5.79 9.56
CA ALA A 524 16.21 -4.49 9.65
C ALA A 524 15.10 -4.29 8.60
N GLN A 525 15.24 -4.91 7.42
CA GLN A 525 14.28 -4.88 6.31
C GLN A 525 13.28 -6.05 6.29
N THR A 526 13.33 -6.95 7.27
CA THR A 526 12.47 -8.16 7.29
C THR A 526 11.85 -8.35 8.67
N SER A 527 12.45 -9.20 9.51
CA SER A 527 11.89 -9.57 10.82
C SER A 527 11.81 -8.40 11.79
N ALA A 528 12.74 -7.42 11.74
CA ALA A 528 12.65 -6.24 12.58
C ALA A 528 11.52 -5.30 12.15
N GLY A 529 11.29 -5.14 10.84
CA GLY A 529 10.15 -4.40 10.31
C GLY A 529 8.83 -5.05 10.72
N ALA A 530 8.71 -6.37 10.54
CA ALA A 530 7.53 -7.13 10.99
C ALA A 530 7.29 -6.99 12.51
N ARG A 531 8.37 -7.01 13.31
CA ARG A 531 8.29 -6.83 14.77
C ARG A 531 7.87 -5.42 15.17
N ALA A 532 8.26 -4.40 14.39
CA ALA A 532 7.83 -3.03 14.62
C ALA A 532 6.31 -2.82 14.46
N ALA A 533 5.61 -3.80 13.88
CA ALA A 533 4.15 -3.88 13.76
C ALA A 533 3.52 -5.07 14.51
N SER A 534 4.28 -5.81 15.34
CA SER A 534 3.82 -7.02 16.07
C SER A 534 3.16 -8.08 15.17
N ILE A 535 3.69 -8.24 13.95
CA ILE A 535 3.28 -9.27 12.99
C ILE A 535 4.44 -10.21 12.64
N ASP A 536 5.50 -10.24 13.47
CA ASP A 536 6.64 -11.14 13.31
C ASP A 536 6.35 -12.58 13.75
N ASP A 537 5.13 -12.91 14.17
CA ASP A 537 4.61 -14.27 14.23
C ASP A 537 4.05 -14.74 12.87
N MET A 538 3.62 -13.80 12.01
CA MET A 538 3.02 -14.06 10.70
C MET A 538 4.02 -14.00 9.54
N ILE A 539 4.97 -13.05 9.58
CA ILE A 539 5.86 -12.72 8.45
C ILE A 539 7.30 -12.42 8.91
N GLY A 540 8.15 -11.90 8.01
CA GLY A 540 9.50 -11.38 8.30
C GLY A 540 10.59 -12.43 8.46
N SER A 541 10.25 -13.72 8.44
CA SER A 541 11.20 -14.84 8.39
C SER A 541 10.54 -16.04 7.71
N LEU A 542 11.33 -16.92 7.09
CA LEU A 542 10.84 -18.16 6.49
C LEU A 542 10.85 -19.28 7.53
N ARG A 543 9.76 -19.37 8.31
CA ARG A 543 9.54 -20.41 9.33
C ARG A 543 8.22 -21.14 9.08
N PRO A 544 8.13 -22.45 9.36
CA PRO A 544 6.86 -23.16 9.31
C PRO A 544 5.77 -22.46 10.14
N GLY A 545 4.55 -22.37 9.60
CA GLY A 545 3.42 -21.66 10.19
C GLY A 545 3.30 -20.19 9.75
N LYS A 546 4.37 -19.57 9.24
CA LYS A 546 4.35 -18.22 8.70
C LYS A 546 3.89 -18.18 7.25
N HIS A 547 3.54 -16.99 6.77
CA HIS A 547 3.34 -16.78 5.33
C HIS A 547 4.64 -16.97 4.55
N ALA A 548 4.52 -17.58 3.38
CA ALA A 548 5.57 -17.74 2.39
C ALA A 548 5.75 -16.43 1.59
N ASP A 549 6.00 -15.33 2.30
CA ASP A 549 6.41 -14.08 1.66
C ASP A 549 7.93 -14.14 1.50
N PHE A 550 8.40 -14.21 0.25
CA PHE A 550 9.81 -14.32 -0.05
C PHE A 550 10.17 -13.58 -1.34
N VAL A 551 11.46 -13.35 -1.50
CA VAL A 551 12.05 -12.70 -2.66
C VAL A 551 13.11 -13.64 -3.21
N VAL A 552 13.06 -13.91 -4.52
CA VAL A 552 14.13 -14.61 -5.23
C VAL A 552 15.05 -13.59 -5.86
N LEU A 553 16.33 -13.67 -5.54
CA LEU A 553 17.34 -12.69 -5.92
C LEU A 553 18.32 -13.32 -6.92
N HIS A 554 18.54 -12.60 -8.02
CA HIS A 554 19.57 -12.94 -8.98
C HIS A 554 20.91 -12.32 -8.53
N GLY A 555 21.94 -13.15 -8.34
CA GLY A 555 23.24 -12.73 -7.80
C GLY A 555 23.51 -13.25 -6.38
N ASN A 556 24.76 -13.11 -5.93
CA ASN A 556 25.20 -13.57 -4.61
C ASN A 556 25.01 -12.48 -3.54
N LEU A 557 24.49 -12.85 -2.37
CA LEU A 557 24.32 -11.95 -1.21
C LEU A 557 25.47 -12.05 -0.20
N ASN A 558 26.62 -12.63 -0.58
CA ASN A 558 27.75 -12.69 0.34
C ASN A 558 28.39 -11.30 0.51
N GLU A 559 29.05 -11.10 1.66
CA GLU A 559 29.67 -9.84 2.05
C GLU A 559 30.63 -9.29 0.99
N ALA A 560 31.39 -10.17 0.31
CA ALA A 560 32.37 -9.75 -0.69
C ALA A 560 31.72 -9.22 -1.98
N ASP A 561 30.61 -9.81 -2.41
CA ASP A 561 29.86 -9.40 -3.61
C ASP A 561 29.01 -8.15 -3.32
N PHE A 562 28.47 -8.06 -2.10
CA PHE A 562 27.71 -6.90 -1.62
C PHE A 562 28.62 -5.66 -1.44
N GLN A 563 29.88 -5.84 -1.03
CA GLN A 563 30.87 -4.74 -0.90
C GLN A 563 31.43 -4.26 -2.25
N GLN A 564 31.40 -5.09 -3.29
CA GLN A 564 31.94 -4.75 -4.63
C GLN A 564 31.01 -3.86 -5.47
N GLY A 565 29.88 -3.40 -4.93
CA GLY A 565 29.06 -2.35 -5.57
C GLY A 565 28.19 -2.82 -6.72
N THR A 566 27.89 -4.12 -6.82
CA THR A 566 26.98 -4.65 -7.86
C THR A 566 25.50 -4.45 -7.53
N ALA A 567 25.12 -3.35 -6.86
CA ALA A 567 23.72 -3.03 -6.56
C ALA A 567 22.84 -2.96 -7.83
N GLU A 568 23.43 -2.64 -8.98
CA GLU A 568 22.79 -2.68 -10.30
C GLU A 568 22.56 -4.10 -10.86
N HIS A 569 23.08 -5.16 -10.24
CA HIS A 569 22.94 -6.56 -10.69
C HIS A 569 21.88 -7.37 -9.93
N TYR A 570 21.34 -6.85 -8.82
CA TYR A 570 20.26 -7.53 -8.11
C TYR A 570 18.92 -7.19 -8.76
N HIS A 571 18.60 -7.93 -9.81
CA HIS A 571 17.29 -7.86 -10.43
C HIS A 571 16.36 -8.88 -9.77
N LEU A 572 15.13 -8.42 -9.54
CA LEU A 572 14.02 -9.28 -9.16
C LEU A 572 13.48 -9.91 -10.43
N LYS A 573 13.56 -11.23 -10.51
CA LYS A 573 12.89 -11.97 -11.58
C LYS A 573 11.50 -12.38 -11.10
N PRO A 574 10.43 -12.15 -11.89
CA PRO A 574 9.21 -12.90 -11.73
C PRO A 574 9.52 -14.39 -11.77
N LEU A 575 8.89 -15.17 -10.90
CA LEU A 575 8.88 -16.64 -11.03
C LEU A 575 8.07 -16.98 -12.27
N GLU A 576 8.72 -17.19 -13.40
CA GLU A 576 8.06 -17.76 -14.58
C GLU A 576 7.79 -19.24 -14.30
N ALA A 577 6.52 -19.60 -14.21
CA ALA A 577 6.08 -20.98 -14.12
C ALA A 577 6.13 -21.65 -15.51
N HIS A 578 7.31 -21.74 -16.12
CA HIS A 578 7.50 -22.50 -17.35
C HIS A 578 8.88 -23.18 -17.35
N ASP A 579 8.85 -24.51 -17.26
CA ASP A 579 9.83 -25.46 -17.84
C ASP A 579 9.55 -26.93 -17.42
N ALA A 580 8.47 -27.22 -16.68
CA ALA A 580 8.13 -28.60 -16.29
C ALA A 580 7.45 -29.44 -17.41
N GLU A 581 6.95 -28.83 -18.49
CA GLU A 581 6.24 -29.57 -19.56
C GLU A 581 7.12 -29.97 -20.75
N ARG A 582 8.37 -29.52 -20.84
CA ARG A 582 9.25 -29.80 -22.00
C ARG A 582 10.23 -30.96 -21.83
N GLU A 583 10.43 -31.48 -20.63
CA GLU A 583 11.40 -32.57 -20.39
C GLU A 583 10.76 -33.98 -20.32
N GLU A 584 9.42 -34.09 -20.25
CA GLU A 584 8.76 -35.41 -20.27
C GLU A 584 8.68 -36.04 -21.67
N GLU A 585 8.88 -35.26 -22.74
CA GLU A 585 8.77 -35.74 -24.13
C GLU A 585 10.09 -36.29 -24.74
N GLN A 586 11.22 -36.20 -24.02
CA GLN A 586 12.54 -36.60 -24.55
C GLN A 586 13.14 -37.89 -23.95
N LEU A 587 12.43 -38.62 -23.08
CA LEU A 587 13.01 -39.78 -22.38
C LEU A 587 12.31 -41.14 -22.57
N LEU A 588 11.46 -41.31 -23.59
CA LEU A 588 10.87 -42.62 -23.89
C LEU A 588 10.87 -42.93 -25.41
N GLU A 589 11.97 -43.49 -25.91
CA GLU A 589 11.90 -44.39 -27.07
C GLU A 589 11.81 -45.85 -26.59
N PRO A 590 10.84 -46.61 -27.10
CA PRO A 590 11.20 -47.86 -27.74
C PRO A 590 10.41 -48.17 -29.03
N THR A 591 11.15 -48.43 -30.10
CA THR A 591 10.95 -49.44 -31.17
C THR A 591 9.53 -49.97 -31.49
N SER A 592 8.93 -49.42 -32.57
CA SER A 592 8.22 -50.12 -33.69
C SER A 592 6.91 -50.93 -33.40
N PRO A 593 6.08 -51.28 -34.42
CA PRO A 593 4.76 -50.66 -34.61
C PRO A 593 3.58 -51.66 -34.59
N GLU A 594 2.38 -51.22 -34.19
CA GLU A 594 1.09 -51.62 -34.80
C GLU A 594 -0.10 -50.91 -34.13
N ALA A 595 -1.16 -50.73 -34.92
CA ALA A 595 -2.31 -49.86 -34.74
C ALA A 595 -3.22 -50.19 -33.53
N THR A 596 -3.89 -49.18 -32.98
CA THR A 596 -5.36 -49.05 -33.09
C THR A 596 -5.86 -47.70 -32.58
N ASP A 597 -6.85 -47.23 -33.33
CA ASP A 597 -7.66 -46.02 -33.29
C ASP A 597 -8.36 -45.77 -31.94
N THR A 598 -8.10 -44.62 -31.31
CA THR A 598 -9.03 -43.94 -30.39
C THR A 598 -8.87 -42.43 -30.51
N GLN A 599 -9.91 -41.77 -31.02
CA GLN A 599 -10.04 -40.31 -31.14
C GLN A 599 -9.96 -39.63 -29.76
N ALA A 600 -9.12 -38.59 -29.66
CA ALA A 600 -9.16 -37.59 -28.59
C ALA A 600 -10.20 -36.50 -28.95
N PRO A 601 -10.86 -35.84 -27.97
CA PRO A 601 -11.76 -34.72 -28.26
C PRO A 601 -10.95 -33.49 -28.69
N GLU A 602 -11.43 -32.83 -29.75
CA GLU A 602 -10.84 -31.60 -30.31
C GLU A 602 -10.80 -30.46 -29.29
N GLU A 603 -9.66 -29.80 -29.14
CA GLU A 603 -9.54 -28.53 -28.41
C GLU A 603 -10.28 -27.41 -29.16
N HIS A 604 -11.17 -26.72 -28.45
CA HIS A 604 -12.05 -25.68 -29.01
C HIS A 604 -11.31 -24.39 -29.36
N SER A 605 -11.78 -23.71 -30.42
CA SER A 605 -11.13 -22.52 -30.95
C SER A 605 -11.49 -21.26 -30.14
N PRO A 606 -10.60 -20.25 -30.07
CA PRO A 606 -10.91 -18.94 -29.47
C PRO A 606 -12.15 -18.24 -30.07
N GLY A 607 -12.61 -18.63 -31.27
CA GLY A 607 -13.81 -18.09 -31.90
C GLY A 607 -15.11 -18.48 -31.20
N ASP A 608 -15.15 -19.65 -30.55
CA ASP A 608 -16.37 -20.19 -29.93
C ASP A 608 -16.68 -19.48 -28.60
N ILE A 609 -15.66 -19.05 -27.87
CA ILE A 609 -15.77 -18.27 -26.62
C ILE A 609 -16.24 -16.83 -26.89
N VAL A 610 -15.82 -16.25 -28.02
CA VAL A 610 -16.21 -14.88 -28.42
C VAL A 610 -17.69 -14.83 -28.82
N MET A 611 -18.19 -15.83 -29.56
CA MET A 611 -19.61 -15.94 -29.94
C MET A 611 -20.54 -16.11 -28.73
N MET A 612 -20.12 -16.88 -27.72
CA MET A 612 -20.89 -17.06 -26.48
C MET A 612 -20.98 -15.75 -25.68
N THR A 613 -19.90 -14.97 -25.67
CA THR A 613 -19.83 -13.67 -24.96
C THR A 613 -20.73 -12.61 -25.62
N GLU A 614 -20.79 -12.56 -26.95
CA GLU A 614 -21.66 -11.66 -27.71
C GLU A 614 -23.16 -12.00 -27.51
N THR A 615 -23.51 -13.28 -27.54
CA THR A 615 -24.89 -13.75 -27.36
C THR A 615 -25.43 -13.42 -25.95
N VAL A 616 -24.59 -13.56 -24.92
CA VAL A 616 -24.93 -13.19 -23.53
C VAL A 616 -25.07 -11.67 -23.37
N LYS A 617 -24.22 -10.86 -24.02
CA LYS A 617 -24.34 -9.39 -24.01
C LYS A 617 -25.64 -8.92 -24.68
N LEU A 618 -26.03 -9.55 -25.79
CA LEU A 618 -27.26 -9.20 -26.49
C LEU A 618 -28.49 -9.55 -25.65
N ALA A 619 -28.49 -10.74 -25.01
CA ALA A 619 -29.56 -11.16 -24.10
C ALA A 619 -29.69 -10.22 -22.88
N ARG A 620 -28.56 -9.76 -22.33
CA ARG A 620 -28.54 -8.78 -21.23
C ARG A 620 -29.15 -7.44 -21.65
N THR A 621 -28.78 -6.94 -22.82
CA THR A 621 -29.28 -5.65 -23.33
C THR A 621 -30.78 -5.69 -23.59
N GLU A 622 -31.29 -6.81 -24.13
CA GLU A 622 -32.72 -7.03 -24.36
C GLU A 622 -33.51 -7.13 -23.04
N ALA A 623 -32.94 -7.78 -22.02
CA ALA A 623 -33.52 -7.86 -20.68
C ALA A 623 -33.58 -6.47 -20.00
N GLU A 624 -32.52 -5.66 -20.09
CA GLU A 624 -32.48 -4.30 -19.54
C GLU A 624 -33.53 -3.38 -20.20
N ALA A 625 -33.73 -3.50 -21.52
CA ALA A 625 -34.75 -2.72 -22.24
C ALA A 625 -36.18 -3.10 -21.82
N ARG A 626 -36.48 -4.39 -21.65
CA ARG A 626 -37.80 -4.87 -21.21
C ARG A 626 -38.07 -4.53 -19.74
N MET A 627 -37.05 -4.56 -18.89
CA MET A 627 -37.16 -4.14 -17.48
C MET A 627 -37.49 -2.65 -17.36
N LYS A 628 -36.97 -1.78 -18.23
CA LYS A 628 -37.37 -0.36 -18.30
C LYS A 628 -38.86 -0.19 -18.60
N GLY A 629 -39.42 -1.01 -19.49
CA GLY A 629 -40.86 -1.01 -19.78
C GLY A 629 -41.71 -1.40 -18.56
N ILE A 630 -41.23 -2.37 -17.77
CA ILE A 630 -41.90 -2.82 -16.54
C ILE A 630 -41.88 -1.71 -15.47
N PHE A 631 -40.77 -0.99 -15.32
CA PHE A 631 -40.69 0.13 -14.37
C PHE A 631 -41.65 1.28 -14.73
N GLN A 632 -41.76 1.63 -16.01
CA GLN A 632 -42.72 2.64 -16.46
C GLN A 632 -44.16 2.22 -16.15
N MET A 633 -44.49 0.94 -16.34
CA MET A 633 -45.83 0.41 -16.06
C MET A 633 -46.16 0.38 -14.56
N ILE A 634 -45.17 0.17 -13.69
CA ILE A 634 -45.34 0.24 -12.24
C ILE A 634 -45.58 1.69 -11.79
N ASP A 635 -44.88 2.65 -12.41
CA ASP A 635 -45.07 4.09 -12.16
C ASP A 635 -46.47 4.56 -12.58
N ASP A 636 -46.95 4.08 -13.73
CA ASP A 636 -48.31 4.33 -14.23
C ASP A 636 -49.37 3.66 -13.31
N ALA A 637 -49.09 2.45 -12.81
CA ALA A 637 -49.98 1.70 -11.91
C ALA A 637 -50.13 2.35 -10.51
N MET A 638 -49.10 3.05 -10.04
CA MET A 638 -49.12 3.76 -8.77
C MET A 638 -50.06 4.98 -8.78
N HIS A 639 -50.50 5.44 -9.95
CA HIS A 639 -51.41 6.58 -10.09
C HIS A 639 -52.91 6.21 -10.08
N ASP A 640 -53.32 5.00 -10.51
CA ASP A 640 -54.73 4.68 -10.80
C ASP A 640 -55.44 3.63 -9.90
N GLY A 641 -54.76 3.11 -8.87
CA GLY A 641 -55.41 2.34 -7.80
C GLY A 641 -55.71 0.84 -8.08
N GLN A 642 -56.17 0.15 -7.03
CA GLN A 642 -55.97 -1.30 -6.78
C GLN A 642 -56.38 -2.31 -7.87
N SER A 643 -57.29 -2.00 -8.81
CA SER A 643 -57.68 -2.97 -9.85
C SER A 643 -56.59 -3.21 -10.91
N TYR A 644 -55.59 -2.33 -10.97
CA TYR A 644 -54.51 -2.40 -11.96
C TYR A 644 -53.36 -3.33 -11.53
N LEU A 645 -53.21 -3.63 -10.24
CA LEU A 645 -52.12 -4.46 -9.69
C LEU A 645 -52.20 -5.93 -10.13
N GLU A 646 -53.40 -6.50 -10.22
CA GLU A 646 -53.58 -7.88 -10.72
C GLU A 646 -53.26 -7.99 -12.22
N GLN A 647 -53.57 -6.95 -13.00
CA GLN A 647 -53.22 -6.89 -14.43
C GLN A 647 -51.72 -6.74 -14.64
N VAL A 648 -51.06 -5.90 -13.83
CA VAL A 648 -49.60 -5.75 -13.84
C VAL A 648 -48.91 -7.06 -13.45
N GLN A 649 -49.42 -7.79 -12.45
CA GLN A 649 -48.87 -9.08 -12.03
C GLN A 649 -48.99 -10.15 -13.12
N GLN A 650 -50.17 -10.28 -13.75
CA GLN A 650 -50.38 -11.22 -14.85
C GLN A 650 -49.48 -10.92 -16.05
N LYS A 651 -49.32 -9.64 -16.38
CA LYS A 651 -48.52 -9.19 -17.52
C LYS A 651 -47.01 -9.28 -17.26
N PHE A 652 -46.58 -9.06 -16.03
CA PHE A 652 -45.20 -9.28 -15.58
C PHE A 652 -44.80 -10.76 -15.67
N LEU A 653 -45.68 -11.67 -15.22
CA LEU A 653 -45.47 -13.12 -15.35
C LEU A 653 -45.42 -13.56 -16.82
N ALA A 654 -46.25 -12.97 -17.68
CA ALA A 654 -46.22 -13.23 -19.12
C ALA A 654 -44.93 -12.77 -19.80
N GLU A 655 -44.39 -11.60 -19.44
CA GLU A 655 -43.10 -11.11 -19.96
C GLU A 655 -41.92 -11.96 -19.47
N LEU A 656 -41.93 -12.39 -18.20
CA LEU A 656 -40.92 -13.32 -17.66
C LEU A 656 -40.94 -14.67 -18.39
N GLN A 657 -42.13 -15.19 -18.68
CA GLN A 657 -42.29 -16.43 -19.43
C GLN A 657 -41.83 -16.25 -20.88
N GLY A 658 -42.16 -15.12 -21.53
CA GLY A 658 -41.68 -14.81 -22.88
C GLY A 658 -40.16 -14.63 -22.97
N LEU A 659 -39.53 -14.05 -21.94
CA LEU A 659 -38.08 -13.95 -21.84
C LEU A 659 -37.43 -15.32 -21.70
N LYS A 660 -38.00 -16.19 -20.86
CA LYS A 660 -37.57 -17.59 -20.69
C LYS A 660 -37.63 -18.35 -22.01
N ASP A 661 -38.75 -18.26 -22.73
CA ASP A 661 -38.97 -19.03 -23.96
C ASP A 661 -38.09 -18.53 -25.11
N ASN A 662 -37.82 -17.22 -25.19
CA ASN A 662 -36.93 -16.64 -26.19
C ASN A 662 -35.45 -16.97 -25.93
N ILE A 663 -35.00 -16.88 -24.67
CA ILE A 663 -33.62 -17.26 -24.29
C ILE A 663 -33.42 -18.77 -24.48
N ALA A 664 -34.37 -19.60 -24.05
CA ALA A 664 -34.32 -21.05 -24.26
C ALA A 664 -34.32 -21.39 -25.76
N GLY A 665 -35.15 -20.71 -26.56
CA GLY A 665 -35.21 -20.89 -28.01
C GLY A 665 -33.91 -20.50 -28.72
N LYS A 666 -33.29 -19.37 -28.35
CA LYS A 666 -31.99 -18.93 -28.90
C LYS A 666 -30.86 -19.88 -28.48
N LEU A 667 -30.81 -20.28 -27.21
CA LEU A 667 -29.82 -21.23 -26.72
C LEU A 667 -29.96 -22.61 -27.38
N GLN A 668 -31.17 -23.06 -27.64
CA GLN A 668 -31.41 -24.34 -28.31
C GLN A 668 -31.13 -24.28 -29.83
N ALA A 669 -31.36 -23.14 -30.47
CA ALA A 669 -31.06 -22.93 -31.89
C ALA A 669 -29.54 -22.81 -32.15
N ASP A 670 -28.82 -22.14 -31.26
CA ASP A 670 -27.38 -21.85 -31.44
C ASP A 670 -26.47 -22.92 -30.78
N PHE A 671 -26.96 -23.68 -29.80
CA PHE A 671 -26.16 -24.59 -28.97
C PHE A 671 -26.83 -25.96 -28.69
N GLY A 672 -27.77 -26.39 -29.54
CA GLY A 672 -28.56 -27.61 -29.34
C GLY A 672 -27.75 -28.90 -29.12
N GLU A 673 -26.57 -29.04 -29.74
CA GLU A 673 -25.63 -30.16 -29.50
C GLU A 673 -24.73 -29.95 -28.26
N TRP A 674 -24.52 -28.70 -27.83
CA TRP A 674 -23.67 -28.30 -26.68
C TRP A 674 -24.34 -28.58 -25.32
N LEU A 675 -25.67 -28.65 -25.29
CA LEU A 675 -26.46 -28.76 -24.06
C LEU A 675 -26.53 -30.16 -23.44
N GLU A 676 -26.02 -31.21 -24.12
CA GLU A 676 -26.04 -32.57 -23.58
C GLU A 676 -24.92 -32.83 -22.54
N ILE A 677 -23.95 -31.93 -22.40
CA ILE A 677 -22.75 -32.12 -21.54
C ILE A 677 -22.77 -31.32 -20.23
N SER A 678 -23.71 -30.37 -20.01
CA SER A 678 -23.77 -29.56 -18.77
C SER A 678 -25.04 -29.77 -17.94
N ARG A 679 -25.32 -31.02 -17.56
CA ARG A 679 -26.43 -31.34 -16.64
C ARG A 679 -26.27 -30.78 -15.22
N GLU A 680 -25.11 -30.21 -14.88
CA GLU A 680 -24.87 -29.60 -13.57
C GLU A 680 -24.94 -28.06 -13.56
N THR A 681 -25.06 -27.40 -14.73
CA THR A 681 -25.06 -25.92 -14.80
C THR A 681 -26.44 -25.30 -15.05
N LEU A 682 -27.46 -26.11 -15.38
CA LEU A 682 -28.81 -25.65 -15.67
C LEU A 682 -29.86 -26.26 -14.73
N ASP A 683 -29.69 -26.05 -13.42
CA ASP A 683 -30.79 -26.29 -12.46
C ASP A 683 -31.68 -25.04 -12.27
N MET A 684 -31.86 -24.26 -13.34
CA MET A 684 -32.82 -23.14 -13.36
C MET A 684 -34.26 -23.62 -13.30
N GLN A 685 -34.53 -24.84 -13.79
CA GLN A 685 -35.86 -25.43 -13.78
C GLN A 685 -36.31 -25.80 -12.36
N SER A 686 -35.44 -26.44 -11.56
CA SER A 686 -35.63 -26.66 -10.12
C SER A 686 -35.77 -25.36 -9.33
N ARG A 687 -35.01 -24.31 -9.66
CA ARG A 687 -35.14 -23.00 -8.98
C ARG A 687 -36.45 -22.29 -9.32
N ILE A 688 -36.95 -22.43 -10.55
CA ILE A 688 -38.26 -21.91 -10.96
C ILE A 688 -39.38 -22.75 -10.33
N GLU A 689 -39.24 -24.07 -10.27
CA GLU A 689 -40.17 -24.98 -9.60
C GLU A 689 -40.23 -24.70 -8.09
N GLN A 690 -39.09 -24.46 -7.42
CA GLN A 690 -39.04 -24.02 -6.01
C GLN A 690 -39.69 -22.65 -5.80
N THR A 691 -39.54 -21.74 -6.76
CA THR A 691 -40.18 -20.41 -6.70
C THR A 691 -41.68 -20.50 -6.95
N GLN A 692 -42.12 -21.37 -7.86
CA GLN A 692 -43.54 -21.65 -8.11
C GLN A 692 -44.18 -22.38 -6.94
N GLU A 693 -43.49 -23.33 -6.30
CA GLU A 693 -43.93 -23.99 -5.06
C GLU A 693 -44.03 -23.00 -3.90
N ALA A 694 -43.07 -22.07 -3.76
CA ALA A 694 -43.13 -21.01 -2.75
C ALA A 694 -44.32 -20.05 -2.98
N VAL A 695 -44.59 -19.68 -4.23
CA VAL A 695 -45.73 -18.83 -4.61
C VAL A 695 -47.06 -19.56 -4.44
N GLN A 696 -47.14 -20.85 -4.79
CA GLN A 696 -48.34 -21.67 -4.59
C GLN A 696 -48.59 -22.00 -3.11
N PHE A 697 -47.54 -22.21 -2.31
CA PHE A 697 -47.63 -22.38 -0.85
C PHE A 697 -48.18 -21.12 -0.17
N LEU A 698 -47.81 -19.93 -0.66
CA LEU A 698 -48.34 -18.66 -0.19
C LEU A 698 -49.77 -18.40 -0.68
N ALA A 699 -50.10 -18.76 -1.93
CA ALA A 699 -51.46 -18.65 -2.47
C ALA A 699 -52.45 -19.64 -1.81
N GLY A 700 -51.99 -20.85 -1.46
CA GLY A 700 -52.80 -21.87 -0.78
C GLY A 700 -53.19 -21.49 0.66
N ARG A 701 -52.44 -20.60 1.31
CA ARG A 701 -52.80 -20.06 2.63
C ARG A 701 -53.74 -18.85 2.58
N VAL A 702 -54.08 -18.36 1.39
CA VAL A 702 -55.08 -17.30 1.19
C VAL A 702 -56.49 -17.87 1.00
N SER A 703 -56.65 -19.19 0.81
CA SER A 703 -57.98 -19.83 0.67
C SER A 703 -58.61 -20.31 1.99
N ILE A 704 -57.95 -20.15 3.14
CA ILE A 704 -58.54 -20.38 4.47
C ILE A 704 -58.18 -19.21 5.39
N SER A 705 -58.68 -18.02 5.07
CA SER A 705 -59.09 -16.97 6.02
C SER A 705 -59.71 -15.80 5.28
#